data_AF-A0A9D5W0G1-F1
#
_entry.id   AF-A0A9D5W0G1-F1
#
_cell.length_a   1.000
_cell.length_b   1.000
_cell.length_c   1.000
_cell.angle_alpha   90.00
_cell.angle_beta   90.00
_cell.angle_gamma   90.00
#
_symmetry.space_group_name_H-M   'P 1'
#
loop_
_entity.id
_entity.type
_entity.pdbx_description
1 polymer ?
#
loop_
_entity_poly.entity_id
_entity_poly.type
_entity_poly.pdbx_seq_one_letter_code
_entity_poly.pdbx_strand_id
1 'polypeptide(L)'
;MTTLVTNSSNLNSLKDAISKAKKEICISSAWIRSETLKKIISEDIKNKLKSKEISLKILIRLGEKVDLEITDTGVFSIAEEYTAEIRYHKELHAKVYIVDYNYAMVASSNLTAGGFGDEYKPGNNPEAGIVLTEKNSVKEMKEWFNELWDTGHIIHDNLLGFVLTPASNMNFTLLGIKELEFNKYIEVKVNIQESIIGKIKLSQKVSQIYYQNPLESTEFNQKTNELYRDFAGLIFENKSYQNAKALSMSIGKQPQLNIAEIEIISRILISKGQDGKINKIITEINKVPPDIASEVYEADKETLEKLYYNEYCSPAVMNSNPDIRVGFDPKKLTTTHMAIMGSTGSGKSYFAKTLITGYLFKWFCEKQKGRILIFDPHGEYAKDFTSGEFKDFKQKNFEIIDIGNKPDLKARVVHDVEDLQEICDIASLNKDERQFLQSAIDNSNDERELIKYIEDKNVSSGNKIDFNDPGFIQIKKSIEDNIVSYLKPLQEVATTIIKIENINTEPQLKANVRDALIHQKATQLYNDLNAESKDRIMRQILLKHFYSAIEQYFEKETRILTDSTLDKIKEAADKGLFRLKAFDVLNQFKDNKIFIINLASIHDDDIRYELTANIIRQIFNQKKENLTEQNTLFVVEEAHNFAPEGAGKGNPASKILQKIASEGRKFSLGLIIITQRPAYVSKSVLA
;
A
#
# COMPACT_ATOMS: atom_id res chain seq x y z
N MET A 1 -62.17 23.39 -26.77
CA MET A 1 -61.74 24.45 -27.72
C MET A 1 -60.26 24.26 -27.98
N THR A 2 -59.84 24.43 -29.23
CA THR A 2 -58.44 24.29 -29.66
C THR A 2 -57.92 25.68 -30.02
N THR A 3 -56.83 26.11 -29.40
CA THR A 3 -56.29 27.47 -29.57
C THR A 3 -54.82 27.41 -29.94
N LEU A 4 -54.43 28.12 -31.00
CA LEU A 4 -53.03 28.27 -31.39
C LEU A 4 -52.33 29.23 -30.42
N VAL A 5 -51.16 28.82 -29.92
CA VAL A 5 -50.27 29.68 -29.13
C VAL A 5 -48.93 29.81 -29.84
N THR A 6 -48.29 30.97 -29.68
CA THR A 6 -46.97 31.29 -30.23
C THR A 6 -46.11 31.88 -29.11
N ASN A 7 -44.86 32.27 -29.40
CA ASN A 7 -43.95 32.89 -28.43
C ASN A 7 -44.53 34.08 -27.65
N SER A 8 -45.54 34.78 -28.19
CA SER A 8 -46.15 35.92 -27.49
C SER A 8 -47.27 35.54 -26.52
N SER A 9 -47.77 34.29 -26.58
CA SER A 9 -48.96 33.86 -25.83
C SER A 9 -48.81 32.54 -25.09
N ASN A 10 -47.84 31.69 -25.45
CA ASN A 10 -47.65 30.35 -24.88
C ASN A 10 -47.36 30.38 -23.37
N LEU A 11 -46.47 31.25 -22.91
CA LEU A 11 -46.07 31.34 -21.50
C LEU A 11 -47.22 31.79 -20.60
N ASN A 12 -47.91 32.86 -21.00
CA ASN A 12 -49.02 33.42 -20.21
C ASN A 12 -50.20 32.45 -20.14
N SER A 13 -50.50 31.74 -21.23
CA SER A 13 -51.52 30.68 -21.27
C SER A 13 -51.20 29.56 -20.28
N LEU A 14 -49.95 29.08 -20.28
CA LEU A 14 -49.52 28.03 -19.36
C LEU A 14 -49.51 28.50 -17.89
N LYS A 15 -49.02 29.72 -17.61
CA LYS A 15 -49.03 30.33 -16.28
C LYS A 15 -50.45 30.43 -15.70
N ASP A 16 -51.41 30.92 -16.50
CA ASP A 16 -52.81 31.04 -16.09
C ASP A 16 -53.41 29.66 -15.76
N ALA A 17 -53.14 28.65 -16.59
CA ALA A 17 -53.59 27.29 -16.34
C ALA A 17 -53.01 26.72 -15.04
N ILE A 18 -51.70 26.83 -14.84
CA ILE A 18 -51.01 26.34 -13.64
C ILE A 18 -51.53 27.02 -12.37
N SER A 19 -51.81 28.32 -12.41
CA SER A 19 -52.34 29.06 -11.25
C SER A 19 -53.69 28.51 -10.73
N LYS A 20 -54.43 27.80 -11.60
CA LYS A 20 -55.74 27.21 -11.30
C LYS A 20 -55.67 25.72 -10.97
N ALA A 21 -54.48 25.12 -10.94
CA ALA A 21 -54.30 23.68 -10.70
C ALA A 21 -54.87 23.25 -9.34
N LYS A 22 -55.52 22.09 -9.33
CA LYS A 22 -56.16 21.50 -8.13
C LYS A 22 -55.72 20.10 -7.78
N LYS A 23 -55.10 19.37 -8.71
CA LYS A 23 -54.68 17.97 -8.50
C LYS A 23 -53.25 17.74 -8.96
N GLU A 24 -52.95 18.09 -10.20
CA GLU A 24 -51.69 17.69 -10.80
C GLU A 24 -51.23 18.61 -11.94
N ILE A 25 -49.92 18.76 -12.03
CA ILE A 25 -49.22 19.43 -13.11
C ILE A 25 -48.25 18.42 -13.71
N CYS A 26 -48.29 18.25 -15.03
CA CYS A 26 -47.42 17.34 -15.75
C CYS A 26 -46.67 18.09 -16.84
N ILE A 27 -45.34 18.01 -16.79
CA ILE A 27 -44.44 18.70 -17.69
C ILE A 27 -43.60 17.64 -18.38
N SER A 28 -43.74 17.48 -19.69
CA SER A 28 -42.78 16.80 -20.54
C SER A 28 -42.06 17.84 -21.37
N SER A 29 -40.75 17.93 -21.26
CA SER A 29 -39.93 18.83 -22.07
C SER A 29 -38.53 18.26 -22.15
N ALA A 30 -37.97 18.13 -23.36
CA ALA A 30 -36.62 17.58 -23.54
C ALA A 30 -35.59 18.37 -22.71
N TRP A 31 -35.70 19.70 -22.72
CA TRP A 31 -34.86 20.58 -21.91
C TRP A 31 -35.67 21.56 -21.07
N ILE A 32 -35.18 21.84 -19.86
CA ILE A 32 -35.82 22.76 -18.90
C ILE A 32 -34.76 23.65 -18.26
N ARG A 33 -34.99 24.96 -18.21
CA ARG A 33 -34.16 25.87 -17.39
C ARG A 33 -34.85 26.18 -16.08
N SER A 34 -34.11 26.16 -14.97
CA SER A 34 -34.63 26.39 -13.61
C SER A 34 -35.32 27.75 -13.46
N GLU A 35 -34.76 28.79 -14.09
CA GLU A 35 -35.36 30.12 -14.14
C GLU A 35 -36.75 30.10 -14.78
N THR A 36 -36.91 29.40 -15.91
CA THR A 36 -38.20 29.30 -16.61
C THR A 36 -39.20 28.47 -15.82
N LEU A 37 -38.76 27.38 -15.19
CA LEU A 37 -39.60 26.57 -14.32
C LEU A 37 -40.13 27.36 -13.11
N LYS A 38 -39.26 28.14 -12.44
CA LYS A 38 -39.67 29.04 -11.35
C LYS A 38 -40.69 30.08 -11.80
N LYS A 39 -40.52 30.64 -13.00
CA LYS A 39 -41.43 31.66 -13.54
C LYS A 39 -42.86 31.15 -13.76
N ILE A 40 -43.06 29.85 -14.02
CA ILE A 40 -44.38 29.29 -14.30
C ILE A 40 -45.13 28.79 -13.05
N ILE A 41 -44.44 28.67 -11.91
CA ILE A 41 -45.02 28.20 -10.64
C ILE A 41 -45.16 29.39 -9.69
N SER A 42 -46.41 29.77 -9.36
CA SER A 42 -46.68 30.82 -8.38
C SER A 42 -46.42 30.36 -6.94
N GLU A 43 -46.27 31.30 -6.00
CA GLU A 43 -46.03 30.97 -4.59
C GLU A 43 -47.18 30.15 -3.98
N ASP A 44 -48.42 30.41 -4.40
CA ASP A 44 -49.60 29.62 -3.97
C ASP A 44 -49.50 28.16 -4.43
N ILE A 45 -49.15 27.94 -5.71
CA ILE A 45 -48.98 26.59 -6.26
C ILE A 45 -47.80 25.88 -5.60
N LYS A 46 -46.70 26.59 -5.36
CA LYS A 46 -45.55 26.08 -4.63
C LYS A 46 -45.93 25.62 -3.21
N ASN A 47 -46.75 26.38 -2.48
CA ASN A 47 -47.23 25.99 -1.16
C ASN A 47 -48.11 24.72 -1.20
N LYS A 48 -48.97 24.60 -2.23
CA LYS A 48 -49.77 23.39 -2.47
C LYS A 48 -48.93 22.16 -2.82
N LEU A 49 -47.85 22.36 -3.58
CA LEU A 49 -46.88 21.31 -3.91
C LEU A 49 -46.15 20.80 -2.66
N LYS A 50 -45.63 21.73 -1.84
CA LYS A 50 -44.95 21.39 -0.57
C LYS A 50 -45.86 20.68 0.44
N SER A 51 -47.13 21.04 0.48
CA SER A 51 -48.15 20.38 1.34
C SER A 51 -48.72 19.10 0.73
N LYS A 52 -48.28 18.70 -0.47
CA LYS A 52 -48.77 17.54 -1.23
C LYS A 52 -50.27 17.60 -1.56
N GLU A 53 -50.86 18.79 -1.59
CA GLU A 53 -52.24 19.00 -2.07
C GLU A 53 -52.36 18.78 -3.58
N ILE A 54 -51.30 19.10 -4.31
CA ILE A 54 -51.16 18.86 -5.75
C ILE A 54 -49.82 18.17 -6.04
N SER A 55 -49.75 17.39 -7.11
CA SER A 55 -48.50 16.73 -7.56
C SER A 55 -47.88 17.41 -8.77
N LEU A 56 -46.55 17.51 -8.82
CA LEU A 56 -45.81 17.94 -10.00
C LEU A 56 -44.98 16.78 -10.55
N LYS A 57 -45.23 16.41 -11.80
CA LYS A 57 -44.48 15.37 -12.54
C LYS A 57 -43.70 16.02 -13.67
N ILE A 58 -42.38 15.84 -13.67
CA ILE A 58 -41.47 16.41 -14.66
C ILE A 58 -40.75 15.29 -15.39
N LEU A 59 -40.89 15.27 -16.71
CA LEU A 59 -40.23 14.33 -17.60
C LEU A 59 -39.23 15.08 -18.49
N ILE A 60 -37.96 14.71 -18.41
CA ILE A 60 -36.85 15.36 -19.14
C ILE A 60 -36.11 14.39 -20.07
N ARG A 61 -35.33 14.95 -21.00
CA ARG A 61 -34.30 14.19 -21.70
C ARG A 61 -33.02 14.17 -20.89
N LEU A 62 -32.42 12.99 -20.74
CA LEU A 62 -31.13 12.84 -20.08
C LEU A 62 -30.38 11.64 -20.66
N GLY A 63 -29.20 11.88 -21.21
CA GLY A 63 -28.33 10.85 -21.79
C GLY A 63 -27.14 11.41 -22.55
N GLU A 64 -27.24 12.67 -23.00
CA GLU A 64 -26.19 13.36 -23.73
C GLU A 64 -25.61 14.52 -22.93
N LYS A 65 -24.37 14.90 -23.23
CA LYS A 65 -23.72 16.05 -22.57
C LYS A 65 -24.53 17.34 -22.72
N VAL A 66 -25.11 17.56 -23.91
CA VAL A 66 -25.92 18.75 -24.19
C VAL A 66 -27.16 18.86 -23.28
N ASP A 67 -27.68 17.73 -22.80
CA ASP A 67 -28.83 17.74 -21.89
C ASP A 67 -28.46 18.37 -20.55
N LEU A 68 -27.26 18.11 -20.04
CA LEU A 68 -26.73 18.72 -18.82
C LEU A 68 -26.26 20.16 -19.01
N GLU A 69 -25.94 20.55 -20.25
CA GLU A 69 -25.58 21.94 -20.59
C GLU A 69 -26.81 22.86 -20.69
N ILE A 70 -27.95 22.31 -21.14
CA ILE A 70 -29.21 23.04 -21.29
C ILE A 70 -30.10 22.88 -20.06
N THR A 71 -30.33 21.66 -19.59
CA THR A 71 -31.07 21.44 -18.33
C THR A 71 -30.13 21.66 -17.16
N ASP A 72 -30.21 22.86 -16.58
CA ASP A 72 -29.30 23.22 -15.50
C ASP A 72 -29.62 22.49 -14.19
N THR A 73 -28.61 22.35 -13.33
CA THR A 73 -28.71 21.62 -12.06
C THR A 73 -29.79 22.18 -11.12
N GLY A 74 -30.15 23.45 -11.26
CA GLY A 74 -31.20 24.08 -10.48
C GLY A 74 -32.58 23.48 -10.71
N VAL A 75 -32.83 22.78 -11.83
CA VAL A 75 -34.10 22.08 -12.07
C VAL A 75 -34.30 20.95 -11.05
N PHE A 76 -33.24 20.22 -10.73
CA PHE A 76 -33.29 19.14 -9.73
C PHE A 76 -33.46 19.70 -8.32
N SER A 77 -32.78 20.81 -7.99
CA SER A 77 -33.00 21.50 -6.71
C SER A 77 -34.41 22.05 -6.56
N ILE A 78 -35.01 22.56 -7.63
CA ILE A 78 -36.42 23.01 -7.63
C ILE A 78 -37.36 21.83 -7.41
N ALA A 79 -37.12 20.70 -8.07
CA ALA A 79 -37.97 19.54 -7.88
C ALA A 79 -37.91 19.02 -6.45
N GLU A 80 -36.74 18.99 -5.83
CA GLU A 80 -36.61 18.70 -4.40
C GLU A 80 -37.37 19.72 -3.54
N GLU A 81 -37.18 21.02 -3.80
CA GLU A 81 -37.88 22.09 -3.08
C GLU A 81 -39.41 21.98 -3.21
N TYR A 82 -39.91 21.59 -4.38
CA TYR A 82 -41.33 21.52 -4.69
C TYR A 82 -41.91 20.12 -4.45
N THR A 83 -41.11 19.17 -3.94
CA THR A 83 -41.55 17.77 -3.76
C THR A 83 -42.10 17.18 -5.07
N ALA A 84 -41.49 17.55 -6.19
CA ALA A 84 -41.85 17.10 -7.52
C ALA A 84 -41.15 15.79 -7.87
N GLU A 85 -41.84 14.93 -8.60
CA GLU A 85 -41.24 13.72 -9.16
C GLU A 85 -40.54 14.07 -10.49
N ILE A 86 -39.28 13.65 -10.65
CA ILE A 86 -38.58 13.72 -11.94
C ILE A 86 -38.36 12.32 -12.49
N ARG A 87 -38.69 12.14 -13.77
CA ARG A 87 -38.26 10.99 -14.57
C ARG A 87 -37.55 11.45 -15.84
N TYR A 88 -36.82 10.55 -16.47
CA TYR A 88 -36.17 10.86 -17.74
C TYR A 88 -36.25 9.72 -18.77
N HIS A 89 -36.11 10.10 -20.03
CA HIS A 89 -35.83 9.19 -21.15
C HIS A 89 -34.62 9.68 -21.92
N LYS A 90 -33.84 8.76 -22.50
CA LYS A 90 -32.69 9.14 -23.35
C LYS A 90 -33.12 9.84 -24.65
N GLU A 91 -34.29 9.50 -25.18
CA GLU A 91 -34.79 9.98 -26.47
C GLU A 91 -36.04 10.88 -26.35
N LEU A 92 -36.27 11.51 -25.20
CA LEU A 92 -37.42 12.40 -25.02
C LEU A 92 -37.34 13.61 -25.96
N HIS A 93 -38.32 13.75 -26.84
CA HIS A 93 -38.48 14.98 -27.64
C HIS A 93 -39.80 15.71 -27.38
N ALA A 94 -40.76 15.06 -26.72
CA ALA A 94 -42.10 15.59 -26.53
C ALA A 94 -42.13 16.80 -25.58
N LYS A 95 -42.91 17.81 -25.95
CA LYS A 95 -43.05 19.08 -25.24
C LYS A 95 -44.53 19.31 -24.97
N VAL A 96 -44.97 18.74 -23.85
CA VAL A 96 -46.38 18.61 -23.47
C VAL A 96 -46.54 19.09 -22.04
N TYR A 97 -47.53 19.96 -21.82
CA TYR A 97 -47.79 20.58 -20.52
C TYR A 97 -49.27 20.38 -20.17
N ILE A 98 -49.56 19.65 -19.10
CA ILE A 98 -50.92 19.27 -18.71
C ILE A 98 -51.19 19.80 -17.31
N VAL A 99 -52.37 20.39 -17.12
CA VAL A 99 -52.87 20.83 -15.81
C VAL A 99 -54.23 20.21 -15.55
N ASP A 100 -54.26 19.34 -14.55
CA ASP A 100 -55.41 18.48 -14.22
C ASP A 100 -55.95 17.76 -15.47
N TYR A 101 -57.29 17.76 -15.64
CA TYR A 101 -57.99 17.28 -16.83
C TYR A 101 -58.64 18.42 -17.61
N ASN A 102 -58.14 19.65 -17.42
CA ASN A 102 -58.78 20.88 -17.93
C ASN A 102 -57.95 21.58 -19.02
N TYR A 103 -56.64 21.36 -19.03
CA TYR A 103 -55.72 22.03 -19.93
C TYR A 103 -54.61 21.08 -20.38
N ALA A 104 -54.36 21.02 -21.68
CA ALA A 104 -53.15 20.44 -22.24
C ALA A 104 -52.58 21.35 -23.33
N MET A 105 -51.27 21.54 -23.34
CA MET A 105 -50.56 22.25 -24.40
C MET A 105 -49.52 21.35 -25.03
N VAL A 106 -49.57 21.20 -26.35
CA VAL A 106 -48.56 20.52 -27.15
C VAL A 106 -47.81 21.57 -27.96
N ALA A 107 -46.51 21.71 -27.76
CA ALA A 107 -45.73 22.80 -28.34
C ALA A 107 -44.44 22.31 -29.02
N SER A 108 -43.82 23.17 -29.83
CA SER A 108 -42.43 23.02 -30.26
C SER A 108 -41.43 23.62 -29.26
N SER A 109 -41.90 24.52 -28.38
CA SER A 109 -41.12 25.22 -27.35
C SER A 109 -40.64 24.28 -26.23
N ASN A 110 -39.33 24.22 -25.99
CA ASN A 110 -38.79 23.71 -24.73
C ASN A 110 -39.01 24.73 -23.60
N LEU A 111 -39.11 24.28 -22.34
CA LEU A 111 -39.28 25.14 -21.17
C LEU A 111 -38.00 25.92 -20.80
N THR A 112 -37.63 26.83 -21.69
CA THR A 112 -36.45 27.69 -21.63
C THR A 112 -36.83 29.10 -22.07
N ALA A 113 -36.04 30.11 -21.72
CA ALA A 113 -36.26 31.49 -22.20
C ALA A 113 -36.24 31.59 -23.74
N GLY A 114 -35.45 30.77 -24.43
CA GLY A 114 -35.43 30.74 -25.89
C GLY A 114 -36.72 30.19 -26.52
N GLY A 115 -37.37 29.21 -25.87
CA GLY A 115 -38.58 28.56 -26.38
C GLY A 115 -39.89 29.24 -25.96
N PHE A 116 -39.99 29.74 -24.73
CA PHE A 116 -41.20 30.43 -24.24
C PHE A 116 -41.10 31.95 -24.30
N GLY A 117 -39.90 32.52 -24.46
CA GLY A 117 -39.67 33.93 -24.19
C GLY A 117 -39.74 34.29 -22.71
N ASP A 118 -39.63 35.58 -22.42
CA ASP A 118 -39.95 36.18 -21.13
C ASP A 118 -40.84 37.41 -21.31
N GLU A 119 -41.26 38.02 -20.20
CA GLU A 119 -42.17 39.18 -20.18
C GLU A 119 -41.57 40.45 -20.84
N TYR A 120 -40.26 40.46 -21.09
CA TYR A 120 -39.53 41.60 -21.63
C TYR A 120 -38.98 41.34 -23.04
N LYS A 121 -38.85 40.07 -23.46
CA LYS A 121 -38.39 39.64 -24.78
C LYS A 121 -39.11 38.36 -25.24
N PRO A 122 -39.75 38.37 -26.42
CA PRO A 122 -40.27 37.15 -27.02
C PRO A 122 -39.13 36.14 -27.26
N GLY A 123 -39.45 34.84 -27.21
CA GLY A 123 -38.46 33.78 -27.39
C GLY A 123 -37.72 33.93 -28.72
N ASN A 124 -36.42 33.60 -28.73
CA ASN A 124 -35.55 33.84 -29.87
C ASN A 124 -35.84 32.94 -31.08
N ASN A 125 -36.51 31.79 -30.87
CA ASN A 125 -36.86 30.85 -31.94
C ASN A 125 -38.32 31.01 -32.33
N PRO A 126 -38.71 30.91 -33.61
CA PRO A 126 -40.12 30.83 -33.97
C PRO A 126 -40.71 29.51 -33.44
N GLU A 127 -41.61 29.59 -32.47
CA GLU A 127 -42.25 28.44 -31.84
C GLU A 127 -43.78 28.52 -31.97
N ALA A 128 -44.41 27.35 -32.03
CA ALA A 128 -45.85 27.22 -32.09
C ALA A 128 -46.33 26.09 -31.18
N GLY A 129 -47.56 26.21 -30.70
CA GLY A 129 -48.21 25.15 -29.94
C GLY A 129 -49.71 25.21 -30.05
N ILE A 130 -50.34 24.14 -29.61
CA ILE A 130 -51.78 23.99 -29.59
C ILE A 130 -52.22 23.76 -28.16
N VAL A 131 -53.16 24.57 -27.69
CA VAL A 131 -53.83 24.42 -26.40
C VAL A 131 -55.16 23.71 -26.61
N LEU A 132 -55.38 22.67 -25.81
CA LEU A 132 -56.56 21.85 -25.74
C LEU A 132 -57.25 22.09 -24.39
N THR A 133 -58.53 22.42 -24.43
CA THR A 133 -59.38 22.60 -23.23
C THR A 133 -60.62 21.69 -23.24
N GLU A 134 -60.79 20.91 -24.30
CA GLU A 134 -61.86 19.93 -24.39
C GLU A 134 -61.52 18.71 -23.53
N LYS A 135 -62.43 18.31 -22.64
CA LYS A 135 -62.20 17.27 -21.64
C LYS A 135 -61.69 15.96 -22.23
N ASN A 136 -62.24 15.51 -23.37
CA ASN A 136 -61.84 14.26 -24.01
C ASN A 136 -60.41 14.35 -24.56
N SER A 137 -60.08 15.43 -25.27
CA SER A 137 -58.72 15.62 -25.82
C SER A 137 -57.67 15.80 -24.72
N VAL A 138 -57.99 16.49 -23.63
CA VAL A 138 -57.07 16.62 -22.48
C VAL A 138 -56.90 15.27 -21.79
N LYS A 139 -57.96 14.47 -21.67
CA LYS A 139 -57.89 13.11 -21.13
C LYS A 139 -57.00 12.20 -21.97
N GLU A 140 -57.13 12.21 -23.29
CA GLU A 140 -56.26 11.44 -24.20
C GLU A 140 -54.79 11.86 -24.05
N MET A 141 -54.51 13.17 -24.00
CA MET A 141 -53.15 13.67 -23.77
C MET A 141 -52.59 13.25 -22.41
N LYS A 142 -53.47 13.18 -21.39
CA LYS A 142 -53.08 12.75 -20.06
C LYS A 142 -52.77 11.25 -19.99
N GLU A 143 -53.56 10.43 -20.68
CA GLU A 143 -53.29 8.99 -20.83
C GLU A 143 -51.96 8.76 -21.54
N TRP A 144 -51.71 9.46 -22.65
CA TRP A 144 -50.43 9.44 -23.35
C TRP A 144 -49.25 9.84 -22.44
N PHE A 145 -49.39 10.91 -21.63
CA PHE A 145 -48.35 11.31 -20.70
C PHE A 145 -48.09 10.24 -19.65
N ASN A 146 -49.12 9.58 -19.13
CA ASN A 146 -48.98 8.54 -18.12
C ASN A 146 -48.24 7.31 -18.68
N GLU A 147 -48.53 6.88 -19.92
CA GLU A 147 -47.78 5.80 -20.57
C GLU A 147 -46.29 6.12 -20.68
N LEU A 148 -45.97 7.36 -21.06
CA LEU A 148 -44.59 7.82 -21.16
C LEU A 148 -43.93 7.98 -19.78
N TRP A 149 -44.70 8.41 -18.79
CA TRP A 149 -44.26 8.53 -17.40
C TRP A 149 -43.90 7.17 -16.81
N ASP A 150 -44.75 6.17 -17.01
CA ASP A 150 -44.63 4.84 -16.41
C ASP A 150 -43.40 4.09 -16.93
N THR A 151 -42.95 4.40 -18.14
CA THR A 151 -41.74 3.84 -18.75
C THR A 151 -40.47 4.67 -18.50
N GLY A 152 -40.58 5.85 -17.89
CA GLY A 152 -39.46 6.74 -17.61
C GLY A 152 -38.56 6.24 -16.48
N HIS A 153 -37.26 6.48 -16.61
CA HIS A 153 -36.28 6.20 -15.56
C HIS A 153 -36.50 7.12 -14.36
N ILE A 154 -36.49 6.56 -13.16
CA ILE A 154 -36.73 7.29 -11.91
C ILE A 154 -35.40 7.86 -11.40
N ILE A 155 -35.38 9.16 -11.13
CA ILE A 155 -34.28 9.80 -10.40
C ILE A 155 -34.58 9.71 -8.91
N HIS A 156 -33.67 9.11 -8.14
CA HIS A 156 -33.89 8.89 -6.70
C HIS A 156 -33.49 10.10 -5.82
N ASP A 157 -34.14 10.24 -4.66
CA ASP A 157 -34.02 11.39 -3.74
C ASP A 157 -32.59 11.64 -3.21
N ASN A 158 -31.70 10.65 -3.26
CA ASN A 158 -30.32 10.76 -2.78
C ASN A 158 -29.28 11.05 -3.89
N LEU A 159 -29.72 11.41 -5.09
CA LEU A 159 -28.85 11.77 -6.22
C LEU A 159 -27.82 12.84 -5.81
N LEU A 160 -26.53 12.59 -6.01
CA LEU A 160 -25.47 13.59 -5.83
C LEU A 160 -25.32 14.46 -7.09
N GLY A 161 -25.47 13.85 -8.26
CA GLY A 161 -25.29 14.51 -9.54
C GLY A 161 -25.11 13.52 -10.68
N PHE A 162 -24.52 14.00 -11.78
CA PHE A 162 -24.39 13.24 -13.01
C PHE A 162 -22.96 13.19 -13.52
N VAL A 163 -22.60 12.07 -14.15
CA VAL A 163 -21.34 11.95 -14.90
C VAL A 163 -21.35 12.95 -16.05
N LEU A 164 -20.38 13.85 -16.08
CA LEU A 164 -20.33 14.93 -17.05
C LEU A 164 -19.35 14.67 -18.18
N THR A 165 -18.14 14.24 -17.82
CA THR A 165 -17.11 13.85 -18.78
C THR A 165 -16.33 12.64 -18.26
N PRO A 166 -16.37 11.49 -18.93
CA PRO A 166 -15.43 10.41 -18.66
C PRO A 166 -14.03 10.86 -19.11
N ALA A 167 -13.11 11.08 -18.16
CA ALA A 167 -11.75 11.50 -18.48
C ALA A 167 -10.87 10.29 -18.84
N SER A 168 -11.12 9.14 -18.20
CA SER A 168 -10.49 7.85 -18.50
C SER A 168 -11.26 6.69 -17.84
N ASN A 169 -10.72 5.47 -17.92
CA ASN A 169 -11.21 4.32 -17.15
C ASN A 169 -10.93 4.43 -15.65
N MET A 170 -10.13 5.40 -15.22
CA MET A 170 -9.69 5.60 -13.84
C MET A 170 -10.30 6.85 -13.20
N ASN A 171 -10.86 7.77 -13.98
CA ASN A 171 -11.44 9.00 -13.45
C ASN A 171 -12.52 9.61 -14.34
N PHE A 172 -13.42 10.37 -13.72
CA PHE A 172 -14.44 11.15 -14.42
C PHE A 172 -14.79 12.42 -13.66
N THR A 173 -15.42 13.36 -14.36
CA THR A 173 -15.94 14.60 -13.76
C THR A 173 -17.41 14.42 -13.39
N LEU A 174 -17.75 14.72 -12.15
CA LEU A 174 -19.11 14.74 -11.61
C LEU A 174 -19.65 16.18 -11.61
N LEU A 175 -20.83 16.37 -12.20
CA LEU A 175 -21.64 17.59 -12.04
C LEU A 175 -22.59 17.40 -10.85
N GLY A 176 -22.33 18.08 -9.74
CA GLY A 176 -23.14 18.00 -8.54
C GLY A 176 -24.38 18.89 -8.61
N ILE A 177 -25.54 18.33 -8.23
CA ILE A 177 -26.76 19.11 -7.97
C ILE A 177 -26.80 19.70 -6.55
N LYS A 178 -25.89 19.24 -5.69
CA LYS A 178 -25.62 19.73 -4.34
C LYS A 178 -24.12 19.80 -4.09
N GLU A 179 -23.74 20.28 -2.92
CA GLU A 179 -22.34 20.33 -2.50
C GLU A 179 -21.73 18.92 -2.44
N LEU A 180 -20.53 18.80 -3.00
CA LEU A 180 -19.81 17.53 -3.10
C LEU A 180 -18.68 17.55 -2.06
N GLU A 181 -18.75 16.67 -1.06
CA GLU A 181 -17.75 16.64 -0.01
C GLU A 181 -16.50 15.85 -0.45
N PHE A 182 -15.33 16.40 -0.17
CA PHE A 182 -14.06 15.75 -0.42
C PHE A 182 -13.97 14.40 0.33
N ASN A 183 -13.30 13.42 -0.27
CA ASN A 183 -13.09 12.07 0.27
C ASN A 183 -14.35 11.21 0.46
N LYS A 184 -15.54 11.66 0.09
CA LYS A 184 -16.72 10.79 0.07
C LYS A 184 -16.65 9.74 -1.03
N TYR A 185 -17.21 8.57 -0.73
CA TYR A 185 -17.36 7.47 -1.66
C TYR A 185 -18.67 7.63 -2.42
N ILE A 186 -18.60 7.38 -3.72
CA ILE A 186 -19.74 7.48 -4.61
C ILE A 186 -19.99 6.15 -5.32
N GLU A 187 -21.19 6.00 -5.83
CA GLU A 187 -21.61 4.87 -6.62
C GLU A 187 -22.28 5.36 -7.91
N VAL A 188 -21.82 4.87 -9.05
CA VAL A 188 -22.49 5.03 -10.35
C VAL A 188 -23.16 3.70 -10.66
N LYS A 189 -24.49 3.68 -10.72
CA LYS A 189 -25.24 2.47 -11.05
C LYS A 189 -25.20 2.24 -12.56
N VAL A 190 -24.60 1.14 -12.99
CA VAL A 190 -24.55 0.76 -14.41
C VAL A 190 -25.82 -0.02 -14.78
N ASN A 191 -26.19 -0.97 -13.94
CA ASN A 191 -27.44 -1.72 -14.04
C ASN A 191 -27.82 -2.29 -12.65
N ILE A 192 -28.84 -3.16 -12.59
CA ILE A 192 -29.36 -3.71 -11.33
C ILE A 192 -28.30 -4.50 -10.54
N GLN A 193 -27.33 -5.10 -11.22
CA GLN A 193 -26.31 -5.99 -10.62
C GLN A 193 -24.89 -5.43 -10.71
N GLU A 194 -24.72 -4.22 -11.24
CA GLU A 194 -23.40 -3.67 -11.55
C GLU A 194 -23.32 -2.19 -11.21
N SER A 195 -22.26 -1.85 -10.48
CA SER A 195 -21.98 -0.47 -10.06
C SER A 195 -20.49 -0.15 -10.20
N ILE A 196 -20.17 1.13 -10.33
CA ILE A 196 -18.81 1.64 -10.27
C ILE A 196 -18.66 2.41 -8.95
N ILE A 197 -17.70 2.00 -8.13
CA ILE A 197 -17.35 2.69 -6.90
C ILE A 197 -16.23 3.66 -7.19
N GLY A 198 -16.42 4.91 -6.77
CA GLY A 198 -15.43 5.97 -6.89
C GLY A 198 -15.27 6.76 -5.59
N LYS A 199 -14.31 7.67 -5.60
CA LYS A 199 -14.05 8.58 -4.49
C LYS A 199 -13.80 9.99 -4.99
N ILE A 200 -14.39 10.98 -4.33
CA ILE A 200 -14.20 12.39 -4.64
C ILE A 200 -12.78 12.80 -4.23
N LYS A 201 -11.92 13.02 -5.23
CA LYS A 201 -10.52 13.47 -5.06
C LYS A 201 -10.36 14.98 -5.06
N LEU A 202 -11.30 15.67 -5.67
CA LEU A 202 -11.30 17.12 -5.73
C LEU A 202 -12.74 17.56 -5.83
N SER A 203 -13.11 18.60 -5.09
CA SER A 203 -14.42 19.22 -5.18
C SER A 203 -14.24 20.73 -5.25
N GLN A 204 -15.00 21.37 -6.14
CA GLN A 204 -14.93 22.79 -6.41
C GLN A 204 -16.32 23.37 -6.59
N LYS A 205 -16.52 24.57 -6.04
CA LYS A 205 -17.66 25.43 -6.34
C LYS A 205 -17.21 26.49 -7.33
N VAL A 206 -17.74 26.45 -8.54
CA VAL A 206 -17.36 27.31 -9.65
C VAL A 206 -18.42 28.38 -9.85
N SER A 207 -18.12 29.63 -9.49
CA SER A 207 -19.02 30.76 -9.72
C SER A 207 -18.66 31.51 -10.98
N GLN A 208 -19.66 31.87 -11.80
CA GLN A 208 -19.44 32.68 -13.01
C GLN A 208 -18.93 34.10 -12.68
N ILE A 209 -19.28 34.64 -11.50
CA ILE A 209 -18.82 35.95 -11.02
C ILE A 209 -17.29 35.97 -10.85
N TYR A 210 -16.71 34.83 -10.43
CA TYR A 210 -15.27 34.67 -10.24
C TYR A 210 -14.47 34.83 -11.56
N TYR A 211 -15.13 34.60 -12.70
CA TYR A 211 -14.50 34.70 -14.03
C TYR A 211 -14.88 35.98 -14.79
N GLN A 212 -15.98 36.64 -14.40
CA GLN A 212 -16.39 37.91 -14.99
C GLN A 212 -15.71 39.13 -14.36
N ASN A 213 -15.04 39.00 -13.20
CA ASN A 213 -14.44 40.16 -12.55
C ASN A 213 -13.11 39.92 -11.82
N PRO A 214 -11.95 39.93 -12.52
CA PRO A 214 -10.65 40.09 -11.88
C PRO A 214 -10.22 41.57 -11.73
N LEU A 215 -10.99 42.53 -12.28
CA LEU A 215 -10.52 43.91 -12.50
C LEU A 215 -11.44 45.04 -12.01
N GLU A 216 -12.65 44.78 -11.52
CA GLU A 216 -13.50 45.83 -10.91
C GLU A 216 -13.41 45.90 -9.37
N SER A 217 -12.35 45.38 -8.75
CA SER A 217 -11.92 45.92 -7.45
C SER A 217 -10.92 47.03 -7.72
N THR A 218 -11.43 48.25 -7.91
CA THR A 218 -10.62 49.45 -7.83
C THR A 218 -9.90 49.46 -6.47
N GLU A 219 -8.56 49.45 -6.51
CA GLU A 219 -7.61 49.41 -5.39
C GLU A 219 -7.15 48.02 -4.90
N PHE A 220 -6.31 47.30 -5.66
CA PHE A 220 -5.38 46.34 -5.05
C PHE A 220 -3.98 46.36 -5.69
N ASN A 221 -2.99 46.33 -4.80
CA ASN A 221 -1.59 46.76 -4.98
C ASN A 221 -0.76 45.85 -5.92
N GLN A 222 0.21 46.41 -6.67
CA GLN A 222 0.99 45.72 -7.71
C GLN A 222 1.77 44.48 -7.24
N LYS A 223 2.16 44.39 -5.96
CA LYS A 223 2.82 43.20 -5.37
C LYS A 223 1.90 41.97 -5.27
N THR A 224 0.58 42.16 -5.26
CA THR A 224 -0.41 41.07 -5.22
C THR A 224 -0.53 40.39 -6.59
N ASN A 225 -0.21 41.09 -7.68
CA ASN A 225 -0.29 40.58 -9.05
C ASN A 225 0.82 39.57 -9.40
N GLU A 226 1.98 39.63 -8.74
CA GLU A 226 3.03 38.62 -8.92
C GLU A 226 2.64 37.31 -8.21
N LEU A 227 2.15 37.39 -6.96
CA LEU A 227 1.57 36.24 -6.26
C LEU A 227 0.35 35.67 -7.00
N TYR A 228 -0.53 36.51 -7.57
CA TYR A 228 -1.68 36.06 -8.36
C TYR A 228 -1.27 35.43 -9.69
N ARG A 229 -0.19 35.88 -10.34
CA ARG A 229 0.33 35.25 -11.58
C ARG A 229 0.97 33.91 -11.28
N ASP A 230 1.69 33.78 -10.17
CA ASP A 230 2.28 32.50 -9.77
C ASP A 230 1.21 31.51 -9.30
N PHE A 231 0.19 31.99 -8.58
CA PHE A 231 -0.97 31.18 -8.15
C PHE A 231 -1.90 30.81 -9.32
N ALA A 232 -2.12 31.75 -10.24
CA ALA A 232 -2.80 31.50 -11.50
C ALA A 232 -2.01 30.52 -12.37
N GLY A 233 -0.68 30.65 -12.48
CA GLY A 233 0.18 29.74 -13.22
C GLY A 233 0.07 28.30 -12.70
N LEU A 234 0.11 28.10 -11.39
CA LEU A 234 -0.10 26.82 -10.73
C LEU A 234 -1.53 26.24 -10.93
N ILE A 235 -2.54 27.11 -11.06
CA ILE A 235 -3.93 26.72 -11.33
C ILE A 235 -4.17 26.44 -12.83
N PHE A 236 -3.50 27.17 -13.74
CA PHE A 236 -3.69 27.10 -15.19
C PHE A 236 -2.91 25.95 -15.87
N GLU A 237 -1.93 25.35 -15.18
CA GLU A 237 -1.27 24.12 -15.61
C GLU A 237 -2.08 22.85 -15.30
N ASN A 238 -3.10 22.93 -14.44
CA ASN A 238 -3.95 21.80 -14.12
C ASN A 238 -5.07 21.63 -15.17
N LYS A 239 -4.99 20.58 -15.99
CA LYS A 239 -5.98 20.25 -17.04
C LYS A 239 -7.42 20.21 -16.51
N SER A 240 -7.63 19.82 -15.25
CA SER A 240 -8.95 19.80 -14.60
C SER A 240 -9.57 21.20 -14.50
N TYR A 241 -8.78 22.26 -14.32
CA TYR A 241 -9.25 23.65 -14.22
C TYR A 241 -9.62 24.25 -15.59
N GLN A 242 -8.84 23.96 -16.64
CA GLN A 242 -9.19 24.39 -18.00
C GLN A 242 -10.49 23.73 -18.48
N ASN A 243 -10.69 22.46 -18.14
CA ASN A 243 -11.92 21.74 -18.41
C ASN A 243 -13.11 22.32 -17.63
N ALA A 244 -12.96 22.57 -16.32
CA ALA A 244 -14.01 23.17 -15.49
C ALA A 244 -14.38 24.60 -15.96
N LYS A 245 -13.40 25.40 -16.41
CA LYS A 245 -13.63 26.74 -16.97
C LYS A 245 -14.41 26.68 -18.28
N ALA A 246 -13.94 25.90 -19.26
CA ALA A 246 -14.63 25.76 -20.56
C ALA A 246 -16.07 25.24 -20.40
N LEU A 247 -16.27 24.34 -19.44
CA LEU A 247 -17.54 23.75 -19.08
C LEU A 247 -18.47 24.72 -18.33
N SER A 248 -17.96 25.50 -17.38
CA SER A 248 -18.75 26.56 -16.72
C SER A 248 -19.20 27.63 -17.72
N MET A 249 -18.41 27.88 -18.76
CA MET A 249 -18.75 28.79 -19.85
C MET A 249 -19.81 28.19 -20.80
N SER A 250 -19.89 26.86 -20.96
CA SER A 250 -20.91 26.20 -21.79
C SER A 250 -22.28 26.05 -21.10
N ILE A 251 -22.32 25.99 -19.76
CA ILE A 251 -23.56 25.71 -18.98
C ILE A 251 -24.44 26.96 -18.74
N GLY A 252 -24.02 28.17 -19.14
CA GLY A 252 -24.83 29.39 -19.07
C GLY A 252 -24.81 30.11 -17.71
N LYS A 253 -25.80 30.97 -17.43
CA LYS A 253 -25.85 31.89 -16.25
C LYS A 253 -26.20 31.18 -14.93
N GLN A 254 -25.42 30.18 -14.52
CA GLN A 254 -25.53 29.57 -13.19
C GLN A 254 -24.61 30.29 -12.20
N PRO A 255 -25.12 30.74 -11.03
CA PRO A 255 -24.31 31.52 -10.09
C PRO A 255 -23.20 30.69 -9.42
N GLN A 256 -23.40 29.37 -9.21
CA GLN A 256 -22.40 28.45 -8.65
C GLN A 256 -22.65 27.00 -9.14
N LEU A 257 -21.66 26.36 -9.76
CA LEU A 257 -21.68 24.95 -10.15
C LEU A 257 -20.85 24.12 -9.16
N ASN A 258 -21.36 22.96 -8.76
CA ASN A 258 -20.57 21.99 -8.00
C ASN A 258 -19.93 21.00 -8.98
N ILE A 259 -18.61 20.92 -8.99
CA ILE A 259 -17.87 20.01 -9.86
C ILE A 259 -16.89 19.22 -9.00
N ALA A 260 -16.81 17.91 -9.23
CA ALA A 260 -15.81 17.06 -8.59
C ALA A 260 -15.06 16.18 -9.58
N GLU A 261 -13.78 15.96 -9.29
CA GLU A 261 -13.00 14.90 -9.93
C GLU A 261 -13.12 13.63 -9.10
N ILE A 262 -13.56 12.56 -9.76
CA ILE A 262 -13.77 11.26 -9.15
C ILE A 262 -12.65 10.32 -9.59
N GLU A 263 -12.00 9.69 -8.62
CA GLU A 263 -11.14 8.52 -8.85
C GLU A 263 -12.00 7.25 -8.78
N ILE A 264 -11.94 6.42 -9.82
CA ILE A 264 -12.60 5.13 -9.85
C ILE A 264 -11.76 4.12 -9.06
N ILE A 265 -12.37 3.49 -8.06
CA ILE A 265 -11.74 2.49 -7.20
C ILE A 265 -11.89 1.10 -7.80
N SER A 266 -13.12 0.73 -8.15
CA SER A 266 -13.41 -0.59 -8.71
C SER A 266 -14.79 -0.61 -9.36
N ARG A 267 -14.94 -1.48 -10.35
CA ARG A 267 -16.26 -1.90 -10.84
C ARG A 267 -16.68 -3.12 -10.03
N ILE A 268 -17.92 -3.15 -9.55
CA ILE A 268 -18.42 -4.20 -8.68
C ILE A 268 -19.64 -4.89 -9.29
N LEU A 269 -19.68 -6.20 -9.15
CA LEU A 269 -20.86 -7.02 -9.43
C LEU A 269 -21.52 -7.41 -8.10
N ILE A 270 -22.79 -7.05 -7.95
CA ILE A 270 -23.57 -7.19 -6.73
C ILE A 270 -24.59 -8.31 -6.91
N SER A 271 -24.50 -9.34 -6.07
CA SER A 271 -25.51 -10.38 -5.95
C SER A 271 -26.35 -10.14 -4.70
N LYS A 272 -27.66 -9.97 -4.88
CA LYS A 272 -28.62 -9.77 -3.80
C LYS A 272 -29.44 -11.04 -3.51
N GLY A 273 -29.77 -11.26 -2.24
CA GLY A 273 -30.67 -12.33 -1.79
C GLY A 273 -32.13 -12.01 -2.05
N GLN A 274 -33.02 -12.98 -1.77
CA GLN A 274 -34.47 -12.78 -1.87
C GLN A 274 -34.99 -11.71 -0.89
N ASP A 275 -34.26 -11.44 0.18
CA ASP A 275 -34.51 -10.40 1.18
C ASP A 275 -33.99 -9.01 0.74
N GLY A 276 -33.39 -8.89 -0.46
CA GLY A 276 -32.87 -7.65 -1.01
C GLY A 276 -31.47 -7.26 -0.49
N LYS A 277 -30.88 -8.02 0.43
CA LYS A 277 -29.54 -7.75 0.99
C LYS A 277 -28.43 -8.22 0.07
N ILE A 278 -27.26 -7.60 0.18
CA ILE A 278 -26.07 -7.95 -0.59
C ILE A 278 -25.47 -9.24 -0.03
N ASN A 279 -25.64 -10.33 -0.77
CA ASN A 279 -25.01 -11.61 -0.46
C ASN A 279 -23.51 -11.57 -0.78
N LYS A 280 -23.16 -11.09 -1.97
CA LYS A 280 -21.79 -11.14 -2.50
C LYS A 280 -21.46 -9.92 -3.36
N ILE A 281 -20.25 -9.43 -3.21
CA ILE A 281 -19.61 -8.46 -4.11
C ILE A 281 -18.42 -9.12 -4.78
N ILE A 282 -18.30 -8.95 -6.10
CA ILE A 282 -17.10 -9.31 -6.87
C ILE A 282 -16.51 -8.01 -7.41
N THR A 283 -15.25 -7.75 -7.10
CA THR A 283 -14.50 -6.59 -7.61
C THR A 283 -13.83 -6.91 -8.92
N GLU A 284 -13.97 -6.02 -9.89
CA GLU A 284 -13.33 -6.09 -11.20
C GLU A 284 -12.55 -4.80 -11.49
N ILE A 285 -11.61 -4.92 -12.42
CA ILE A 285 -10.92 -3.77 -13.00
C ILE A 285 -11.92 -3.04 -13.87
N ASN A 286 -12.06 -1.72 -13.68
CA ASN A 286 -12.90 -0.92 -14.54
C ASN A 286 -12.26 -0.77 -15.93
N LYS A 287 -12.83 -1.44 -16.94
CA LYS A 287 -12.32 -1.44 -18.32
C LYS A 287 -12.96 -0.39 -19.22
N VAL A 288 -14.12 0.14 -18.81
CA VAL A 288 -14.93 1.07 -19.59
C VAL A 288 -15.34 2.21 -18.67
N PRO A 289 -15.22 3.48 -19.10
CA PRO A 289 -15.64 4.59 -18.27
C PRO A 289 -17.16 4.58 -18.10
N PRO A 290 -17.71 5.25 -17.07
CA PRO A 290 -19.14 5.43 -16.96
C PRO A 290 -19.69 6.29 -18.11
N ASP A 291 -20.93 6.02 -18.53
CA ASP A 291 -21.61 6.79 -19.57
C ASP A 291 -21.89 8.22 -19.10
N ILE A 292 -21.92 9.17 -20.04
CA ILE A 292 -22.34 10.54 -19.78
C ILE A 292 -23.79 10.54 -19.28
N ALA A 293 -24.07 11.47 -18.37
CA ALA A 293 -25.34 11.64 -17.69
C ALA A 293 -25.78 10.46 -16.83
N SER A 294 -24.91 9.47 -16.58
CA SER A 294 -25.16 8.43 -15.58
C SER A 294 -25.34 9.07 -14.20
N GLU A 295 -26.31 8.56 -13.45
CA GLU A 295 -26.61 9.02 -12.11
C GLU A 295 -25.51 8.60 -11.13
N VAL A 296 -25.16 9.53 -10.24
CA VAL A 296 -24.15 9.31 -9.21
C VAL A 296 -24.76 9.52 -7.83
N TYR A 297 -24.58 8.53 -6.96
CA TYR A 297 -25.10 8.48 -5.61
C TYR A 297 -23.96 8.42 -4.59
N GLU A 298 -24.26 8.70 -3.32
CA GLU A 298 -23.35 8.35 -2.24
C GLU A 298 -23.32 6.82 -2.09
N ALA A 299 -22.12 6.24 -1.99
CA ALA A 299 -21.98 4.79 -1.89
C ALA A 299 -22.60 4.29 -0.58
N ASP A 300 -23.45 3.27 -0.67
CA ASP A 300 -24.15 2.78 0.51
C ASP A 300 -23.20 2.05 1.49
N LYS A 301 -23.58 2.06 2.77
CA LYS A 301 -22.79 1.48 3.86
C LYS A 301 -22.59 -0.03 3.69
N GLU A 302 -23.62 -0.76 3.25
CA GLU A 302 -23.57 -2.22 3.09
C GLU A 302 -22.56 -2.63 2.01
N THR A 303 -22.55 -1.90 0.90
CA THR A 303 -21.64 -2.05 -0.23
C THR A 303 -20.20 -1.78 0.20
N LEU A 304 -19.97 -0.66 0.89
CA LEU A 304 -18.65 -0.32 1.41
C LEU A 304 -18.14 -1.31 2.47
N GLU A 305 -19.02 -1.77 3.38
CA GLU A 305 -18.68 -2.82 4.35
C GLU A 305 -18.28 -4.11 3.64
N LYS A 306 -19.06 -4.58 2.66
CA LYS A 306 -18.73 -5.80 1.90
C LYS A 306 -17.45 -5.66 1.08
N LEU A 307 -17.13 -4.46 0.61
CA LEU A 307 -15.94 -4.18 -0.18
C LEU A 307 -14.66 -4.14 0.68
N TYR A 308 -14.74 -3.52 1.85
CA TYR A 308 -13.56 -3.27 2.69
C TYR A 308 -13.41 -4.25 3.85
N TYR A 309 -14.47 -4.85 4.35
CA TYR A 309 -14.39 -5.77 5.49
C TYR A 309 -13.63 -7.05 5.13
N ASN A 310 -12.76 -7.48 6.05
CA ASN A 310 -12.13 -8.79 6.01
C ASN A 310 -12.38 -9.52 7.33
N GLU A 311 -12.92 -10.74 7.26
CA GLU A 311 -13.28 -11.55 8.42
C GLU A 311 -12.09 -11.86 9.35
N TYR A 312 -10.87 -11.87 8.81
CA TYR A 312 -9.66 -12.22 9.55
C TYR A 312 -8.85 -11.02 10.03
N CYS A 313 -8.89 -9.91 9.29
CA CYS A 313 -8.02 -8.77 9.58
C CYS A 313 -8.72 -7.46 9.26
N SER A 314 -9.47 -6.90 10.22
CA SER A 314 -10.13 -5.61 10.11
C SER A 314 -9.81 -4.67 11.27
N PRO A 315 -8.55 -4.21 11.39
CA PRO A 315 -8.05 -3.42 12.52
C PRO A 315 -8.43 -1.93 12.44
N ALA A 316 -8.90 -1.45 11.30
CA ALA A 316 -9.13 -0.04 11.03
C ALA A 316 -10.60 0.27 10.77
N VAL A 317 -10.94 1.55 10.82
CA VAL A 317 -12.24 2.08 10.39
C VAL A 317 -12.04 3.12 9.31
N MET A 318 -13.03 3.29 8.46
CA MET A 318 -12.99 4.28 7.39
C MET A 318 -13.18 5.68 7.98
N ASN A 319 -12.26 6.61 7.70
CA ASN A 319 -12.33 7.97 8.28
C ASN A 319 -13.61 8.72 7.90
N SER A 320 -14.09 8.55 6.66
CA SER A 320 -15.34 9.15 6.19
C SER A 320 -16.59 8.47 6.73
N ASN A 321 -16.48 7.23 7.21
CA ASN A 321 -17.58 6.42 7.73
C ASN A 321 -17.07 5.52 8.88
N PRO A 322 -16.93 6.07 10.12
CA PRO A 322 -16.30 5.35 11.23
C PRO A 322 -16.96 4.03 11.63
N ASP A 323 -18.22 3.83 11.24
CA ASP A 323 -18.92 2.56 11.45
C ASP A 323 -18.40 1.42 10.56
N ILE A 324 -17.75 1.75 9.45
CA ILE A 324 -17.30 0.78 8.45
C ILE A 324 -15.90 0.32 8.83
N ARG A 325 -15.79 -0.94 9.22
CA ARG A 325 -14.48 -1.57 9.43
C ARG A 325 -13.79 -1.83 8.10
N VAL A 326 -12.51 -1.49 8.07
CA VAL A 326 -11.63 -1.71 6.93
C VAL A 326 -10.67 -2.84 7.26
N GLY A 327 -10.67 -3.82 6.36
CA GLY A 327 -9.85 -4.99 6.42
C GLY A 327 -8.76 -5.05 5.38
N PHE A 328 -7.72 -5.80 5.75
CA PHE A 328 -6.56 -6.07 4.93
C PHE A 328 -6.56 -7.55 4.58
N ASP A 329 -5.99 -7.90 3.42
CA ASP A 329 -5.72 -9.29 3.08
C ASP A 329 -4.59 -9.82 3.99
N PRO A 330 -4.89 -10.69 4.97
CA PRO A 330 -3.89 -11.15 5.94
C PRO A 330 -2.80 -12.00 5.26
N LYS A 331 -3.10 -12.65 4.14
CA LYS A 331 -2.11 -13.39 3.36
C LYS A 331 -1.11 -12.43 2.76
N LYS A 332 -1.57 -11.33 2.17
CA LYS A 332 -0.66 -10.28 1.70
C LYS A 332 0.14 -9.73 2.88
N LEU A 333 -0.48 -9.28 3.97
CA LEU A 333 0.25 -8.68 5.10
C LEU A 333 1.38 -9.52 5.70
N THR A 334 1.26 -10.85 5.64
CA THR A 334 2.24 -11.79 6.19
C THR A 334 3.26 -12.29 5.16
N THR A 335 2.96 -12.17 3.86
CA THR A 335 3.85 -12.63 2.77
C THR A 335 4.48 -11.49 1.97
N THR A 336 3.93 -10.28 2.07
CA THR A 336 4.49 -9.03 1.57
C THR A 336 5.02 -8.21 2.74
N HIS A 337 6.09 -7.45 2.51
CA HIS A 337 6.65 -6.58 3.54
C HIS A 337 5.71 -5.40 3.81
N MET A 338 5.61 -4.99 5.08
CA MET A 338 4.77 -3.88 5.54
C MET A 338 5.64 -2.86 6.28
N ALA A 339 5.31 -1.58 6.11
CA ALA A 339 5.82 -0.53 6.97
C ALA A 339 4.69 0.17 7.74
N ILE A 340 4.83 0.31 9.05
CA ILE A 340 3.93 1.08 9.90
C ILE A 340 4.67 2.37 10.29
N MET A 341 4.17 3.50 9.80
CA MET A 341 4.81 4.80 9.94
C MET A 341 3.91 5.77 10.71
N GLY A 342 4.49 6.56 11.61
CA GLY A 342 3.75 7.60 12.33
C GLY A 342 4.63 8.38 13.30
N SER A 343 4.30 9.66 13.54
CA SER A 343 5.00 10.48 14.52
C SER A 343 4.79 9.98 15.96
N THR A 344 5.63 10.42 16.89
CA THR A 344 5.46 10.11 18.32
C THR A 344 4.07 10.54 18.79
N GLY A 345 3.37 9.69 19.54
CA GLY A 345 2.01 9.95 20.02
C GLY A 345 0.88 9.69 19.02
N SER A 346 1.18 9.35 17.76
CA SER A 346 0.16 9.04 16.74
C SER A 346 -0.57 7.69 16.94
N GLY A 347 -0.13 6.89 17.92
CA GLY A 347 -0.68 5.54 18.14
C GLY A 347 -0.01 4.43 17.31
N LYS A 348 1.12 4.70 16.64
CA LYS A 348 1.92 3.73 15.85
C LYS A 348 2.06 2.36 16.53
N SER A 349 2.64 2.34 17.74
CA SER A 349 2.93 1.10 18.46
C SER A 349 1.65 0.44 19.00
N TYR A 350 0.63 1.22 19.38
CA TYR A 350 -0.68 0.68 19.76
C TYR A 350 -1.38 -0.01 18.58
N PHE A 351 -1.35 0.60 17.39
CA PHE A 351 -1.87 0.01 16.16
C PHE A 351 -1.12 -1.28 15.83
N ALA A 352 0.22 -1.28 15.88
CA ALA A 352 1.03 -2.48 15.63
C ALA A 352 0.68 -3.62 16.60
N LYS A 353 0.63 -3.34 17.91
CA LYS A 353 0.24 -4.32 18.94
C LYS A 353 -1.17 -4.87 18.69
N THR A 354 -2.13 -4.02 18.35
CA THR A 354 -3.52 -4.41 18.03
C THR A 354 -3.62 -5.25 16.75
N LEU A 355 -2.91 -4.86 15.69
CA LEU A 355 -2.83 -5.60 14.44
C LEU A 355 -2.26 -7.00 14.68
N ILE A 356 -1.15 -7.07 15.41
CA ILE A 356 -0.43 -8.31 15.69
C ILE A 356 -1.26 -9.25 16.56
N THR A 357 -1.72 -8.78 17.73
CA THR A 357 -2.41 -9.64 18.72
C THR A 357 -3.86 -9.94 18.34
N GLY A 358 -4.57 -8.96 17.77
CA GLY A 358 -5.99 -9.08 17.48
C GLY A 358 -6.31 -9.83 16.18
N TYR A 359 -5.41 -9.74 15.19
CA TYR A 359 -5.68 -10.19 13.83
C TYR A 359 -4.61 -11.12 13.27
N LEU A 360 -3.34 -10.67 13.20
CA LEU A 360 -2.29 -11.48 12.59
C LEU A 360 -2.01 -12.76 13.38
N PHE A 361 -2.07 -12.75 14.72
CA PHE A 361 -1.91 -13.97 15.51
C PHE A 361 -2.96 -15.04 15.15
N LYS A 362 -4.24 -14.66 15.12
CA LYS A 362 -5.36 -15.57 14.83
C LYS A 362 -5.26 -16.17 13.44
N TRP A 363 -4.88 -15.37 12.45
CA TRP A 363 -4.74 -15.86 11.09
C TRP A 363 -3.42 -16.61 10.87
N PHE A 364 -2.29 -16.02 11.26
CA PHE A 364 -0.96 -16.51 10.92
C PHE A 364 -0.49 -17.64 11.85
N CYS A 365 -0.54 -17.42 13.16
CA CYS A 365 -0.06 -18.39 14.14
C CYS A 365 -1.02 -19.58 14.27
N GLU A 366 -2.32 -19.31 14.46
CA GLU A 366 -3.29 -20.40 14.69
C GLU A 366 -3.63 -21.19 13.40
N LYS A 367 -3.65 -20.55 12.22
CA LYS A 367 -4.10 -21.21 10.97
C LYS A 367 -3.01 -21.49 9.93
N GLN A 368 -1.90 -20.76 9.91
CA GLN A 368 -0.88 -20.86 8.85
C GLN A 368 0.45 -21.46 9.32
N LYS A 369 0.47 -22.17 10.46
CA LYS A 369 1.69 -22.67 11.12
C LYS A 369 2.79 -21.59 11.19
N GLY A 370 2.38 -20.36 11.52
CA GLY A 370 3.23 -19.18 11.53
C GLY A 370 3.77 -18.84 12.91
N ARG A 371 4.90 -18.14 12.95
CA ARG A 371 5.45 -17.51 14.17
C ARG A 371 5.79 -16.05 13.90
N ILE A 372 5.61 -15.20 14.91
CA ILE A 372 5.90 -13.77 14.81
C ILE A 372 7.06 -13.46 15.75
N LEU A 373 8.15 -12.90 15.24
CA LEU A 373 9.30 -12.49 16.03
C LEU A 373 9.36 -10.96 16.11
N ILE A 374 9.20 -10.41 17.30
CA ILE A 374 9.19 -8.97 17.55
C ILE A 374 10.53 -8.57 18.18
N PHE A 375 11.30 -7.72 17.50
CA PHE A 375 12.52 -7.11 18.03
C PHE A 375 12.16 -5.81 18.73
N ASP A 376 12.25 -5.82 20.07
CA ASP A 376 11.74 -4.77 20.94
C ASP A 376 12.91 -4.04 21.66
N PRO A 377 13.44 -2.95 21.09
CA PRO A 377 14.58 -2.20 21.65
C PRO A 377 14.25 -1.48 22.97
N HIS A 378 12.97 -1.26 23.27
CA HIS A 378 12.55 -0.48 24.43
C HIS A 378 11.78 -1.30 25.48
N GLY A 379 11.42 -2.55 25.16
CA GLY A 379 10.73 -3.45 26.08
C GLY A 379 9.24 -3.15 26.23
N GLU A 380 8.66 -2.31 25.36
CA GLU A 380 7.25 -1.93 25.44
C GLU A 380 6.31 -3.09 25.14
N TYR A 381 6.64 -3.95 24.18
CA TYR A 381 5.83 -5.12 23.86
C TYR A 381 5.86 -6.13 24.99
N ALA A 382 7.05 -6.39 25.56
CA ALA A 382 7.20 -7.31 26.70
C ALA A 382 6.35 -6.85 27.91
N LYS A 383 6.35 -5.54 28.18
CA LYS A 383 5.56 -4.93 29.24
C LYS A 383 4.05 -5.02 28.97
N ASP A 384 3.60 -4.61 27.78
CA ASP A 384 2.16 -4.50 27.51
C ASP A 384 1.49 -5.86 27.30
N PHE A 385 2.24 -6.86 26.80
CA PHE A 385 1.70 -8.21 26.64
C PHE A 385 1.58 -8.94 27.98
N THR A 386 2.35 -8.53 28.99
CA THR A 386 2.25 -9.09 30.36
C THR A 386 1.27 -8.33 31.26
N SER A 387 0.95 -7.08 30.95
CA SER A 387 0.01 -6.25 31.74
C SER A 387 -1.45 -6.70 31.64
N GLY A 388 -1.79 -7.56 30.67
CA GLY A 388 -3.17 -8.02 30.42
C GLY A 388 -4.04 -7.01 29.67
N GLU A 389 -3.44 -5.96 29.09
CA GLU A 389 -4.13 -4.97 28.25
C GLU A 389 -4.88 -5.63 27.07
N PHE A 390 -4.30 -6.68 26.49
CA PHE A 390 -4.89 -7.48 25.43
C PHE A 390 -5.65 -8.69 26.02
N LYS A 391 -6.89 -8.46 26.50
CA LYS A 391 -7.69 -9.46 27.27
C LYS A 391 -7.83 -10.85 26.62
N ASP A 392 -7.91 -10.92 25.29
CA ASP A 392 -8.04 -12.19 24.55
C ASP A 392 -6.68 -12.88 24.30
N PHE A 393 -5.58 -12.20 24.61
CA PHE A 393 -4.21 -12.63 24.33
C PHE A 393 -3.57 -13.19 25.61
N LYS A 394 -3.50 -14.53 25.71
CA LYS A 394 -3.06 -15.25 26.91
C LYS A 394 -1.56 -15.54 26.90
N GLN A 395 -0.99 -15.83 28.06
CA GLN A 395 0.44 -16.14 28.22
C GLN A 395 0.93 -17.30 27.35
N LYS A 396 0.08 -18.28 27.00
CA LYS A 396 0.42 -19.36 26.06
C LYS A 396 0.67 -18.88 24.61
N ASN A 397 0.19 -17.68 24.26
CA ASN A 397 0.25 -17.14 22.90
C ASN A 397 1.56 -16.41 22.61
N PHE A 398 2.40 -16.17 23.64
CA PHE A 398 3.67 -15.49 23.47
C PHE A 398 4.75 -16.00 24.42
N GLU A 399 6.00 -15.74 24.05
CA GLU A 399 7.16 -15.97 24.90
C GLU A 399 8.07 -14.74 24.86
N ILE A 400 8.51 -14.28 26.03
CA ILE A 400 9.48 -13.19 26.13
C ILE A 400 10.88 -13.82 26.24
N ILE A 401 11.75 -13.43 25.31
CA ILE A 401 13.15 -13.80 25.30
C ILE A 401 13.94 -12.57 25.71
N ASP A 402 14.31 -12.52 26.98
CA ASP A 402 15.23 -11.51 27.52
C ASP A 402 16.68 -11.93 27.21
N ILE A 403 17.33 -11.17 26.32
CA ILE A 403 18.69 -11.47 25.88
C ILE A 403 19.73 -11.00 26.92
N GLY A 404 19.44 -9.98 27.73
CA GLY A 404 20.39 -9.46 28.72
C GLY A 404 20.91 -10.53 29.68
N ASN A 405 20.04 -11.49 29.99
CA ASN A 405 20.25 -12.61 30.90
C ASN A 405 20.69 -13.92 30.22
N LYS A 406 20.84 -13.95 28.89
CA LYS A 406 21.28 -15.13 28.12
C LYS A 406 22.68 -14.87 27.52
N PRO A 407 23.78 -15.17 28.24
CA PRO A 407 25.14 -14.88 27.79
C PRO A 407 25.53 -15.58 26.47
N ASP A 408 24.90 -16.71 26.14
CA ASP A 408 25.16 -17.48 24.92
C ASP A 408 24.67 -16.79 23.65
N LEU A 409 23.73 -15.84 23.77
CA LEU A 409 23.24 -15.04 22.65
C LEU A 409 24.21 -13.92 22.27
N LYS A 410 25.07 -13.45 23.18
CA LYS A 410 25.95 -12.29 22.97
C LYS A 410 27.14 -12.55 22.03
N ALA A 411 27.31 -13.78 21.54
CA ALA A 411 28.41 -14.15 20.65
C ALA A 411 28.09 -13.84 19.18
N ARG A 412 29.07 -13.28 18.45
CA ARG A 412 29.03 -13.15 16.98
C ARG A 412 29.21 -14.53 16.34
N VAL A 413 28.36 -14.88 15.37
CA VAL A 413 28.45 -16.14 14.63
C VAL A 413 28.82 -15.85 13.17
N VAL A 414 29.95 -16.38 12.74
CA VAL A 414 30.42 -16.29 11.35
C VAL A 414 29.74 -17.39 10.55
N HIS A 415 28.92 -17.03 9.55
CA HIS A 415 28.21 -18.01 8.71
C HIS A 415 28.82 -18.16 7.31
N ASP A 416 29.51 -17.15 6.80
CA ASP A 416 30.14 -17.15 5.48
C ASP A 416 31.36 -16.22 5.43
N VAL A 417 32.05 -16.20 4.29
CA VAL A 417 33.22 -15.34 4.08
C VAL A 417 32.85 -13.85 4.06
N GLU A 418 31.61 -13.50 3.75
CA GLU A 418 31.14 -12.13 3.72
C GLU A 418 31.04 -11.57 5.16
N ASP A 419 30.65 -12.42 6.12
CA ASP A 419 30.69 -12.12 7.55
C ASP A 419 32.12 -11.90 8.05
N LEU A 420 33.08 -12.73 7.65
CA LEU A 420 34.50 -12.54 7.99
C LEU A 420 35.08 -11.26 7.38
N GLN A 421 34.72 -10.93 6.15
CA GLN A 421 35.16 -9.71 5.47
C GLN A 421 34.72 -8.45 6.22
N GLU A 422 33.52 -8.48 6.79
CA GLU A 422 32.96 -7.39 7.60
C GLU A 422 33.62 -7.31 8.97
N ILE A 423 33.79 -8.45 9.64
CA ILE A 423 34.36 -8.52 10.99
C ILE A 423 35.83 -8.09 11.01
N CYS A 424 36.61 -8.56 10.04
CA CYS A 424 38.06 -8.39 10.02
C CYS A 424 38.50 -7.27 9.05
N ASP A 425 37.55 -6.59 8.39
CA ASP A 425 37.78 -5.52 7.41
C ASP A 425 38.74 -5.95 6.27
N ILE A 426 38.49 -7.14 5.70
CA ILE A 426 39.35 -7.79 4.69
C ILE A 426 38.75 -7.67 3.29
N ALA A 427 38.44 -6.45 2.87
CA ALA A 427 37.80 -6.17 1.57
C ALA A 427 38.63 -6.62 0.35
N SER A 428 39.90 -6.96 0.53
CA SER A 428 40.87 -7.26 -0.54
C SER A 428 40.99 -8.74 -0.92
N LEU A 429 40.15 -9.63 -0.38
CA LEU A 429 40.25 -11.08 -0.64
C LEU A 429 39.91 -11.43 -2.09
N ASN A 430 40.83 -12.14 -2.75
CA ASN A 430 40.67 -12.68 -4.09
C ASN A 430 39.80 -13.95 -4.11
N LYS A 431 39.47 -14.45 -5.31
CA LYS A 431 38.55 -15.58 -5.48
C LYS A 431 39.03 -16.87 -4.78
N ASP A 432 40.33 -17.14 -4.83
CA ASP A 432 40.92 -18.36 -4.27
C ASP A 432 41.02 -18.27 -2.73
N GLU A 433 41.33 -17.08 -2.19
CA GLU A 433 41.31 -16.80 -0.75
C GLU A 433 39.90 -16.88 -0.16
N ARG A 434 38.89 -16.38 -0.89
CA ARG A 434 37.49 -16.55 -0.51
C ARG A 434 37.09 -18.01 -0.53
N GLN A 435 37.53 -18.77 -1.53
CA GLN A 435 37.20 -20.19 -1.63
C GLN A 435 37.90 -21.01 -0.54
N PHE A 436 39.12 -20.64 -0.16
CA PHE A 436 39.85 -21.23 0.97
C PHE A 436 39.18 -20.92 2.31
N LEU A 437 38.82 -19.66 2.58
CA LEU A 437 38.13 -19.27 3.81
C LEU A 437 36.73 -19.88 3.89
N GLN A 438 36.01 -19.94 2.78
CA GLN A 438 34.71 -20.61 2.72
C GLN A 438 34.89 -22.10 3.00
N SER A 439 35.90 -22.73 2.40
CA SER A 439 36.27 -24.12 2.68
C SER A 439 36.70 -24.32 4.13
N ALA A 440 37.38 -23.38 4.79
CA ALA A 440 37.76 -23.48 6.20
C ALA A 440 36.54 -23.32 7.14
N ILE A 441 35.61 -22.41 6.82
CA ILE A 441 34.32 -22.29 7.51
C ILE A 441 33.52 -23.58 7.31
N ASP A 442 33.42 -24.08 6.09
CA ASP A 442 32.70 -25.30 5.73
C ASP A 442 33.35 -26.56 6.32
N ASN A 443 34.69 -26.61 6.43
CA ASN A 443 35.45 -27.73 6.97
C ASN A 443 35.73 -27.63 8.48
N SER A 444 35.30 -26.56 9.16
CA SER A 444 35.17 -26.53 10.63
C SER A 444 34.09 -27.50 11.17
N ASN A 445 33.62 -28.42 10.32
CA ASN A 445 32.71 -29.55 10.52
C ASN A 445 33.11 -30.57 11.61
N ASP A 446 34.11 -30.30 12.46
CA ASP A 446 34.19 -30.88 13.82
C ASP A 446 32.93 -30.56 14.65
N GLU A 447 32.11 -29.62 14.17
CA GLU A 447 30.72 -29.40 14.56
C GLU A 447 29.84 -30.65 14.49
N ARG A 448 30.09 -31.61 13.57
CA ARG A 448 29.31 -32.87 13.52
C ARG A 448 29.63 -33.80 14.67
N GLU A 449 30.88 -33.82 15.15
CA GLU A 449 31.24 -34.59 16.35
C GLU A 449 30.73 -33.91 17.62
N LEU A 450 30.76 -32.58 17.69
CA LEU A 450 30.19 -31.81 18.80
C LEU A 450 28.66 -31.91 18.84
N ILE A 451 27.97 -31.79 17.70
CA ILE A 451 26.53 -31.97 17.56
C ILE A 451 26.15 -33.41 17.92
N LYS A 452 26.89 -34.42 17.43
CA LYS A 452 26.64 -35.82 17.80
C LYS A 452 26.91 -36.09 19.28
N TYR A 453 27.94 -35.49 19.87
CA TYR A 453 28.19 -35.56 21.32
C TYR A 453 27.06 -34.91 22.14
N ILE A 454 26.59 -33.74 21.70
CA ILE A 454 25.48 -33.01 22.31
C ILE A 454 24.16 -33.78 22.13
N GLU A 455 23.90 -34.36 20.97
CA GLU A 455 22.73 -35.19 20.67
C GLU A 455 22.74 -36.50 21.48
N ASP A 456 23.86 -37.23 21.51
CA ASP A 456 24.01 -38.48 22.28
C ASP A 456 23.85 -38.24 23.80
N LYS A 457 24.24 -37.06 24.32
CA LYS A 457 24.08 -36.70 25.74
C LYS A 457 22.74 -36.03 26.06
N ASN A 458 22.10 -35.32 25.12
CA ASN A 458 20.82 -34.62 25.35
C ASN A 458 19.57 -35.40 24.96
N VAL A 459 19.66 -36.47 24.16
CA VAL A 459 18.50 -37.32 23.84
C VAL A 459 17.94 -38.02 25.08
N SER A 460 18.70 -38.10 26.19
CA SER A 460 18.29 -38.87 27.38
C SER A 460 17.72 -38.08 28.56
N SER A 461 17.86 -36.75 28.70
CA SER A 461 17.49 -36.13 30.00
C SER A 461 17.18 -34.63 30.12
N GLY A 462 17.22 -33.80 29.07
CA GLY A 462 16.82 -32.38 29.21
C GLY A 462 17.66 -31.56 30.22
N ASN A 463 18.89 -31.98 30.52
CA ASN A 463 19.79 -31.28 31.42
C ASN A 463 20.61 -30.20 30.68
N LYS A 464 21.06 -29.16 31.42
CA LYS A 464 22.00 -28.15 30.93
C LYS A 464 23.35 -28.79 30.56
N ILE A 465 23.98 -28.31 29.49
CA ILE A 465 25.32 -28.72 29.06
C ILE A 465 26.34 -28.32 30.15
N ASP A 466 27.08 -29.29 30.69
CA ASP A 466 28.19 -29.03 31.61
C ASP A 466 29.46 -28.72 30.81
N PHE A 467 29.84 -27.45 30.76
CA PHE A 467 31.04 -26.98 30.05
C PHE A 467 32.36 -27.43 30.69
N ASN A 468 32.30 -28.05 31.88
CA ASN A 468 33.45 -28.67 32.53
C ASN A 468 33.55 -30.18 32.26
N ASP A 469 32.64 -30.73 31.45
CA ASP A 469 32.70 -32.13 31.06
C ASP A 469 34.03 -32.43 30.32
N PRO A 470 34.79 -33.45 30.76
CA PRO A 470 36.09 -33.76 30.17
C PRO A 470 36.04 -34.06 28.67
N GLY A 471 34.94 -34.63 28.16
CA GLY A 471 34.74 -34.88 26.73
C GLY A 471 34.53 -33.58 25.95
N PHE A 472 33.77 -32.63 26.50
CA PHE A 472 33.62 -31.29 25.91
C PHE A 472 34.95 -30.52 25.89
N ILE A 473 35.72 -30.57 26.99
CA ILE A 473 37.05 -29.96 27.08
C ILE A 473 38.02 -30.60 26.08
N GLN A 474 37.96 -31.92 25.91
CA GLN A 474 38.84 -32.66 25.00
C GLN A 474 38.54 -32.36 23.52
N ILE A 475 37.26 -32.28 23.14
CA ILE A 475 36.84 -31.89 21.79
C ILE A 475 37.23 -30.44 21.51
N LYS A 476 36.96 -29.51 22.45
CA LYS A 476 37.37 -28.11 22.35
C LYS A 476 38.88 -27.97 22.14
N LYS A 477 39.67 -28.69 22.93
CA LYS A 477 41.13 -28.68 22.84
C LYS A 477 41.63 -29.30 21.53
N SER A 478 40.97 -30.35 21.02
CA SER A 478 41.28 -30.94 19.71
C SER A 478 41.07 -29.96 18.56
N ILE A 479 40.01 -29.15 18.62
CA ILE A 479 39.73 -28.10 17.62
C ILE A 479 40.81 -27.00 17.68
N GLU A 480 41.14 -26.54 18.90
CA GLU A 480 42.20 -25.55 19.13
C GLU A 480 43.57 -26.07 18.64
N ASP A 481 43.90 -27.33 18.95
CA ASP A 481 45.14 -27.98 18.55
C ASP A 481 45.19 -28.24 17.03
N ASN A 482 44.08 -28.60 16.39
CA ASN A 482 43.99 -28.79 14.94
C ASN A 482 44.29 -27.48 14.20
N ILE A 483 43.61 -26.38 14.57
CA ILE A 483 43.83 -25.06 13.98
C ILE A 483 45.30 -24.61 14.13
N VAL A 484 45.88 -24.81 15.32
CA VAL A 484 47.28 -24.47 15.59
C VAL A 484 48.23 -25.36 14.77
N SER A 485 47.91 -26.65 14.60
CA SER A 485 48.74 -27.60 13.83
C SER A 485 48.80 -27.27 12.34
N TYR A 486 47.75 -26.68 11.77
CA TYR A 486 47.73 -26.23 10.37
C TYR A 486 48.49 -24.92 10.13
N LEU A 487 48.56 -24.03 11.12
CA LEU A 487 49.19 -22.72 11.00
C LEU A 487 50.71 -22.74 11.27
N LYS A 488 51.17 -23.68 12.09
CA LYS A 488 52.58 -23.77 12.53
C LYS A 488 53.59 -24.06 11.40
N PRO A 489 53.33 -24.99 10.44
CA PRO A 489 54.25 -25.26 9.34
C PRO A 489 54.42 -24.07 8.38
N LEU A 490 53.34 -23.30 8.18
CA LEU A 490 53.36 -22.08 7.35
C LEU A 490 54.21 -20.98 7.98
N GLN A 491 54.15 -20.81 9.31
CA GLN A 491 55.01 -19.88 10.04
C GLN A 491 56.49 -20.26 9.97
N GLU A 492 56.85 -21.54 10.10
CA GLU A 492 58.25 -21.97 10.06
C GLU A 492 58.88 -21.81 8.68
N VAL A 493 58.12 -22.05 7.61
CA VAL A 493 58.57 -21.84 6.22
C VAL A 493 58.73 -20.35 5.93
N ALA A 494 57.76 -19.51 6.32
CA ALA A 494 57.87 -18.06 6.17
C ALA A 494 59.10 -17.48 6.90
N THR A 495 59.35 -17.94 8.13
CA THR A 495 60.50 -17.49 8.95
C THR A 495 61.84 -17.90 8.35
N THR A 496 61.91 -19.08 7.71
CA THR A 496 63.13 -19.58 7.06
C THR A 496 63.44 -18.82 5.78
N ILE A 497 62.41 -18.47 4.99
CA ILE A 497 62.56 -17.69 3.75
C ILE A 497 63.02 -16.25 4.06
N ILE A 498 62.47 -15.63 5.11
CA ILE A 498 62.92 -14.31 5.62
C ILE A 498 64.40 -14.32 6.00
N LYS A 499 64.90 -15.41 6.59
CA LYS A 499 66.33 -15.53 6.95
C LYS A 499 67.24 -15.64 5.72
N ILE A 500 66.77 -16.27 4.64
CA ILE A 500 67.55 -16.45 3.39
C ILE A 500 67.60 -15.16 2.56
N GLU A 501 66.51 -14.40 2.51
CA GLU A 501 66.48 -13.11 1.81
C GLU A 501 67.45 -12.09 2.43
N ASN A 502 67.66 -12.18 3.75
CA ASN A 502 68.58 -11.34 4.51
C ASN A 502 70.06 -11.75 4.44
N ILE A 503 70.43 -12.83 3.75
CA ILE A 503 71.84 -13.21 3.54
C ILE A 503 72.45 -12.28 2.48
N ASN A 504 73.69 -11.80 2.64
CA ASN A 504 74.28 -10.86 1.67
C ASN A 504 75.06 -11.62 0.57
N THR A 505 74.35 -12.17 -0.41
CA THR A 505 74.89 -12.99 -1.53
C THR A 505 74.20 -12.68 -2.87
N GLU A 506 74.78 -13.12 -4.00
CA GLU A 506 74.26 -12.85 -5.34
C GLU A 506 72.82 -13.38 -5.55
N PRO A 507 71.95 -12.62 -6.26
CA PRO A 507 70.53 -12.93 -6.42
C PRO A 507 70.23 -14.32 -7.00
N GLN A 508 71.04 -14.78 -7.97
CA GLN A 508 70.87 -16.10 -8.60
C GLN A 508 71.26 -17.24 -7.65
N LEU A 509 72.27 -17.04 -6.80
CA LEU A 509 72.66 -18.03 -5.80
C LEU A 509 71.58 -18.14 -4.71
N LYS A 510 70.97 -17.02 -4.31
CA LYS A 510 69.83 -16.99 -3.39
C LYS A 510 68.62 -17.76 -3.94
N ALA A 511 68.28 -17.55 -5.23
CA ALA A 511 67.18 -18.24 -5.89
C ALA A 511 67.41 -19.76 -5.92
N ASN A 512 68.60 -20.20 -6.34
CA ASN A 512 68.93 -21.63 -6.42
C ASN A 512 68.95 -22.34 -5.04
N VAL A 513 69.48 -21.67 -4.01
CA VAL A 513 69.46 -22.19 -2.63
C VAL A 513 68.03 -22.22 -2.08
N ARG A 514 67.22 -21.21 -2.40
CA ARG A 514 65.81 -21.10 -1.99
C ARG A 514 64.95 -22.20 -2.61
N ASP A 515 65.06 -22.45 -3.91
CA ASP A 515 64.29 -23.49 -4.59
C ASP A 515 64.65 -24.89 -4.12
N ALA A 516 65.94 -25.16 -3.90
CA ALA A 516 66.40 -26.43 -3.34
C ALA A 516 65.87 -26.66 -1.91
N LEU A 517 65.83 -25.62 -1.08
CA LEU A 517 65.36 -25.71 0.30
C LEU A 517 63.83 -25.83 0.39
N ILE A 518 63.09 -25.13 -0.46
CA ILE A 518 61.63 -25.25 -0.58
C ILE A 518 61.27 -26.68 -1.00
N HIS A 519 61.95 -27.22 -2.00
CA HIS A 519 61.74 -28.59 -2.45
C HIS A 519 62.10 -29.61 -1.36
N GLN A 520 63.19 -29.40 -0.62
CA GLN A 520 63.60 -30.24 0.51
C GLN A 520 62.58 -30.22 1.64
N LYS A 521 62.11 -29.03 2.07
CA LYS A 521 61.13 -28.87 3.14
C LYS A 521 59.74 -29.40 2.77
N ALA A 522 59.28 -29.17 1.54
CA ALA A 522 58.02 -29.74 1.05
C ALA A 522 58.06 -31.27 1.01
N THR A 523 59.21 -31.84 0.65
CA THR A 523 59.41 -33.30 0.65
C THR A 523 59.46 -33.86 2.08
N GLN A 524 60.05 -33.14 3.03
CA GLN A 524 60.11 -33.53 4.43
C GLN A 524 58.71 -33.48 5.07
N LEU A 525 57.96 -32.41 4.84
CA LEU A 525 56.58 -32.25 5.30
C LEU A 525 55.66 -33.37 4.77
N TYR A 526 55.85 -33.79 3.51
CA TYR A 526 55.13 -34.92 2.93
C TYR A 526 55.44 -36.25 3.64
N ASN A 527 56.69 -36.45 4.07
CA ASN A 527 57.08 -37.67 4.75
C ASN A 527 56.48 -37.76 6.16
N ASP A 528 56.33 -36.61 6.83
CA ASP A 528 55.76 -36.46 8.17
C ASP A 528 54.22 -36.59 8.20
N LEU A 529 53.55 -36.55 7.05
CA LEU A 529 52.11 -36.81 6.93
C LEU A 529 51.78 -38.30 7.07
N ASN A 530 50.64 -38.59 7.69
CA ASN A 530 50.10 -39.95 7.86
C ASN A 530 49.67 -40.60 6.53
N ALA A 531 49.58 -41.93 6.50
CA ALA A 531 49.43 -42.71 5.26
C ALA A 531 48.11 -42.47 4.49
N GLU A 532 47.01 -42.14 5.16
CA GLU A 532 45.73 -41.76 4.53
C GLU A 532 45.84 -40.45 3.72
N SER A 533 46.72 -39.54 4.12
CA SER A 533 46.94 -38.24 3.46
C SER A 533 47.88 -38.32 2.25
N LYS A 534 48.47 -39.49 1.97
CA LYS A 534 49.48 -39.71 0.91
C LYS A 534 48.89 -40.11 -0.45
N ASP A 535 47.57 -40.06 -0.61
CA ASP A 535 46.90 -40.47 -1.85
C ASP A 535 47.40 -39.67 -3.07
N ARG A 536 47.53 -40.33 -4.23
CA ARG A 536 48.19 -39.80 -5.44
C ARG A 536 47.49 -38.56 -5.98
N ILE A 537 46.17 -38.48 -5.80
CA ILE A 537 45.33 -37.32 -6.16
C ILE A 537 45.55 -36.18 -5.17
N MET A 538 45.59 -36.45 -3.85
CA MET A 538 45.92 -35.42 -2.86
C MET A 538 47.36 -34.93 -2.97
N ARG A 539 48.32 -35.79 -3.37
CA ARG A 539 49.68 -35.38 -3.72
C ARG A 539 49.70 -34.40 -4.89
N GLN A 540 48.92 -34.65 -5.94
CA GLN A 540 48.82 -33.73 -7.08
C GLN A 540 48.10 -32.43 -6.70
N ILE A 541 47.08 -32.48 -5.84
CA ILE A 541 46.34 -31.31 -5.38
C ILE A 541 47.22 -30.46 -4.44
N LEU A 542 47.84 -31.06 -3.43
CA LEU A 542 48.72 -30.35 -2.49
C LEU A 542 49.94 -29.79 -3.20
N LEU A 543 50.64 -30.55 -4.05
CA LEU A 543 51.78 -30.01 -4.80
C LEU A 543 51.35 -28.94 -5.79
N LYS A 544 50.22 -29.10 -6.50
CA LYS A 544 49.73 -28.07 -7.45
C LYS A 544 49.31 -26.78 -6.75
N HIS A 545 48.68 -26.86 -5.57
CA HIS A 545 48.30 -25.67 -4.81
C HIS A 545 49.49 -25.05 -4.06
N PHE A 546 50.46 -25.85 -3.62
CA PHE A 546 51.69 -25.36 -2.98
C PHE A 546 52.61 -24.67 -4.01
N TYR A 547 52.80 -25.28 -5.19
CA TYR A 547 53.51 -24.65 -6.30
C TYR A 547 52.76 -23.42 -6.83
N SER A 548 51.43 -23.46 -6.96
CA SER A 548 50.64 -22.32 -7.41
C SER A 548 50.62 -21.17 -6.40
N ALA A 549 50.63 -21.45 -5.09
CA ALA A 549 50.76 -20.44 -4.04
C ALA A 549 52.15 -19.79 -4.03
N ILE A 550 53.20 -20.55 -4.38
CA ILE A 550 54.57 -20.04 -4.50
C ILE A 550 54.77 -19.25 -5.80
N GLU A 551 54.27 -19.73 -6.95
CA GLU A 551 54.28 -18.99 -8.22
C GLU A 551 53.49 -17.67 -8.13
N GLN A 552 52.31 -17.68 -7.47
CA GLN A 552 51.55 -16.45 -7.20
C GLN A 552 52.28 -15.49 -6.24
N TYR A 553 53.14 -16.00 -5.35
CA TYR A 553 54.00 -15.19 -4.46
C TYR A 553 55.14 -14.53 -5.23
N PHE A 554 55.59 -15.12 -6.35
CA PHE A 554 56.68 -14.60 -7.18
C PHE A 554 56.21 -13.68 -8.32
N GLU A 555 54.99 -13.83 -8.84
CA GLU A 555 54.43 -12.90 -9.84
C GLU A 555 53.94 -11.57 -9.25
N LYS A 556 53.77 -11.49 -7.93
CA LYS A 556 53.29 -10.30 -7.23
C LYS A 556 54.29 -9.88 -6.15
N GLU A 557 55.37 -9.22 -6.55
CA GLU A 557 55.90 -8.17 -5.68
C GLU A 557 54.73 -7.26 -5.28
N THR A 558 54.43 -7.22 -3.97
CA THR A 558 53.35 -6.47 -3.29
C THR A 558 51.97 -7.15 -3.19
N ARG A 559 51.75 -7.94 -2.13
CA ARG A 559 50.81 -7.65 -1.01
C ARG A 559 50.57 -8.90 -0.16
N ILE A 560 51.40 -9.02 0.87
CA ILE A 560 51.25 -9.90 2.03
C ILE A 560 49.86 -9.63 2.68
N LEU A 561 49.17 -10.68 3.18
CA LEU A 561 48.20 -10.54 4.27
C LEU A 561 48.95 -9.85 5.41
N THR A 562 48.78 -8.54 5.56
CA THR A 562 49.58 -7.74 6.49
C THR A 562 49.49 -8.34 7.90
N ASP A 563 50.56 -8.23 8.70
CA ASP A 563 50.54 -8.63 10.11
C ASP A 563 49.33 -8.00 10.83
N SER A 564 48.94 -6.80 10.40
CA SER A 564 47.69 -6.13 10.77
C SER A 564 46.41 -6.94 10.53
N THR A 565 46.26 -7.64 9.40
CA THR A 565 45.08 -8.49 9.11
C THR A 565 45.09 -9.77 9.96
N LEU A 566 46.26 -10.38 10.14
CA LEU A 566 46.42 -11.56 11.01
C LEU A 566 46.20 -11.23 12.49
N ASP A 567 46.66 -10.06 12.94
CA ASP A 567 46.44 -9.57 14.30
C ASP A 567 44.98 -9.18 14.54
N LYS A 568 44.28 -8.63 13.53
CA LYS A 568 42.82 -8.39 13.59
C LYS A 568 42.02 -9.70 13.66
N ILE A 569 42.41 -10.73 12.92
CA ILE A 569 41.78 -12.06 12.97
C ILE A 569 42.02 -12.71 14.35
N LYS A 570 43.22 -12.58 14.92
CA LYS A 570 43.53 -13.05 16.28
C LYS A 570 42.80 -12.25 17.36
N GLU A 571 42.76 -10.92 17.23
CA GLU A 571 42.00 -10.05 18.13
C GLU A 571 40.50 -10.35 18.08
N ALA A 572 39.98 -10.69 16.89
CA ALA A 572 38.62 -11.18 16.74
C ALA A 572 38.43 -12.54 17.43
N ALA A 573 39.37 -13.48 17.25
CA ALA A 573 39.35 -14.77 17.93
C ALA A 573 39.36 -14.64 19.47
N ASP A 574 40.24 -13.79 20.01
CA ASP A 574 40.42 -13.55 21.44
C ASP A 574 39.24 -12.80 22.08
N LYS A 575 38.54 -11.95 21.30
CA LYS A 575 37.27 -11.31 21.72
C LYS A 575 36.07 -12.27 21.72
N GLY A 576 36.28 -13.54 21.42
CA GLY A 576 35.24 -14.58 21.44
C GLY A 576 34.37 -14.62 20.17
N LEU A 577 34.86 -14.11 19.04
CA LEU A 577 34.14 -14.21 17.75
C LEU A 577 34.09 -15.62 17.15
N PHE A 578 34.89 -16.56 17.66
CA PHE A 578 34.77 -17.99 17.35
C PHE A 578 34.09 -18.79 18.47
N ARG A 579 33.09 -18.19 19.15
CA ARG A 579 32.19 -19.01 19.97
C ARG A 579 31.30 -19.83 19.06
N LEU A 580 31.77 -21.07 18.85
CA LEU A 580 31.04 -22.22 18.32
C LEU A 580 29.59 -22.21 18.80
N LYS A 581 28.68 -22.49 17.84
CA LYS A 581 27.23 -22.52 18.00
C LYS A 581 26.80 -23.15 19.33
N ALA A 582 26.13 -22.37 20.18
CA ALA A 582 25.39 -22.89 21.33
C ALA A 582 24.02 -22.21 21.53
N PHE A 583 23.54 -21.43 20.56
CA PHE A 583 22.15 -20.98 20.55
C PHE A 583 21.40 -21.68 19.44
N ASP A 584 20.72 -22.76 19.80
CA ASP A 584 19.90 -23.48 18.85
C ASP A 584 18.56 -22.73 18.64
N VAL A 585 18.60 -21.76 17.72
CA VAL A 585 17.41 -21.06 17.21
C VAL A 585 16.36 -22.06 16.72
N LEU A 586 16.75 -23.24 16.22
CA LEU A 586 15.78 -24.26 15.81
C LEU A 586 14.90 -24.60 16.99
N ASN A 587 15.46 -24.97 18.14
CA ASN A 587 14.69 -25.37 19.33
C ASN A 587 13.96 -24.21 20.00
N GLN A 588 14.55 -23.02 20.05
CA GLN A 588 13.97 -21.89 20.79
C GLN A 588 12.67 -21.36 20.15
N PHE A 589 12.54 -21.42 18.82
CA PHE A 589 11.46 -20.76 18.09
C PHE A 589 10.48 -21.73 17.40
N LYS A 590 10.37 -23.01 17.83
CA LYS A 590 9.55 -24.04 17.16
C LYS A 590 8.03 -23.87 17.30
N ASP A 591 7.56 -23.02 18.20
CA ASP A 591 6.13 -22.90 18.46
C ASP A 591 5.45 -21.90 17.51
N ASN A 592 4.19 -22.16 17.15
CA ASN A 592 3.37 -21.24 16.35
C ASN A 592 2.79 -20.14 17.25
N LYS A 593 3.64 -19.25 17.74
CA LYS A 593 3.28 -18.19 18.70
C LYS A 593 4.07 -16.91 18.43
N ILE A 594 3.88 -15.91 19.29
CA ILE A 594 4.65 -14.66 19.24
C ILE A 594 5.89 -14.79 20.13
N PHE A 595 7.05 -14.43 19.61
CA PHE A 595 8.29 -14.34 20.37
C PHE A 595 8.70 -12.88 20.46
N ILE A 596 8.77 -12.36 21.68
CA ILE A 596 9.19 -10.98 21.96
C ILE A 596 10.65 -11.03 22.36
N ILE A 597 11.50 -10.57 21.46
CA ILE A 597 12.95 -10.47 21.66
C ILE A 597 13.20 -9.12 22.34
N ASN A 598 13.27 -9.14 23.67
CA ASN A 598 13.47 -7.94 24.46
C ASN A 598 14.95 -7.54 24.45
N LEU A 599 15.24 -6.40 23.83
CA LEU A 599 16.58 -5.83 23.68
C LEU A 599 16.84 -4.65 24.63
N ALA A 600 15.87 -4.28 25.46
CA ALA A 600 15.94 -3.10 26.34
C ALA A 600 17.11 -3.16 27.33
N SER A 601 17.48 -4.36 27.79
CA SER A 601 18.58 -4.60 28.73
C SER A 601 19.97 -4.52 28.10
N ILE A 602 20.07 -4.47 26.77
CA ILE A 602 21.34 -4.33 26.05
C ILE A 602 21.52 -2.85 25.80
N HIS A 603 22.56 -2.22 26.36
CA HIS A 603 22.78 -0.78 26.18
C HIS A 603 23.61 -0.43 24.95
N ASP A 604 24.29 -1.42 24.37
CA ASP A 604 25.13 -1.26 23.19
C ASP A 604 24.31 -1.57 21.93
N ASP A 605 24.15 -0.57 21.07
CA ASP A 605 23.36 -0.67 19.86
C ASP A 605 23.99 -1.60 18.82
N ASP A 606 25.32 -1.68 18.74
CA ASP A 606 26.01 -2.60 17.82
C ASP A 606 25.72 -4.05 18.20
N ILE A 607 25.70 -4.35 19.52
CA ILE A 607 25.29 -5.65 20.02
C ILE A 607 23.83 -5.95 19.67
N ARG A 608 22.91 -4.97 19.79
CA ARG A 608 21.50 -5.15 19.40
C ARG A 608 21.35 -5.46 17.90
N TYR A 609 22.07 -4.75 17.05
CA TYR A 609 22.04 -4.96 15.60
C TYR A 609 22.58 -6.34 15.25
N GLU A 610 23.70 -6.72 15.85
CA GLU A 610 24.33 -8.03 15.64
C GLU A 610 23.41 -9.18 16.06
N LEU A 611 22.80 -9.09 17.23
CA LEU A 611 21.84 -10.08 17.72
C LEU A 611 20.64 -10.24 16.79
N THR A 612 20.09 -9.11 16.36
CA THR A 612 18.97 -9.07 15.42
C THR A 612 19.39 -9.73 14.11
N ALA A 613 20.57 -9.40 13.61
CA ALA A 613 21.11 -9.98 12.39
C ALA A 613 21.26 -11.50 12.48
N ASN A 614 21.87 -11.98 13.56
CA ASN A 614 22.16 -13.40 13.77
C ASN A 614 20.88 -14.23 13.90
N ILE A 615 19.88 -13.77 14.65
CA ILE A 615 18.60 -14.48 14.77
C ILE A 615 17.90 -14.58 13.41
N ILE A 616 17.80 -13.46 12.68
CA ILE A 616 17.13 -13.45 11.37
C ILE A 616 17.90 -14.30 10.36
N ARG A 617 19.23 -14.21 10.33
CA ARG A 617 20.10 -14.95 9.39
C ARG A 617 20.01 -16.46 9.61
N GLN A 618 20.02 -16.92 10.87
CA GLN A 618 19.85 -18.34 11.17
C GLN A 618 18.49 -18.84 10.69
N ILE A 619 17.41 -18.10 10.96
CA ILE A 619 16.06 -18.48 10.47
C ILE A 619 15.99 -18.48 8.94
N PHE A 620 16.64 -17.51 8.28
CA PHE A 620 16.73 -17.45 6.82
C PHE A 620 17.45 -18.67 6.25
N ASN A 621 18.61 -19.04 6.80
CA ASN A 621 19.38 -20.20 6.36
C ASN A 621 18.62 -21.51 6.62
N GLN A 622 17.97 -21.66 7.78
CA GLN A 622 17.11 -22.81 8.07
C GLN A 622 15.99 -22.96 7.04
N LYS A 623 15.38 -21.85 6.61
CA LYS A 623 14.37 -21.86 5.55
C LYS A 623 14.95 -22.24 4.20
N LYS A 624 16.13 -21.71 3.86
CA LYS A 624 16.83 -22.02 2.61
C LYS A 624 17.22 -23.51 2.53
N GLU A 625 17.57 -24.11 3.66
CA GLU A 625 17.95 -25.52 3.80
C GLU A 625 16.77 -26.46 4.07
N ASN A 626 15.53 -25.94 4.12
CA ASN A 626 14.31 -26.68 4.44
C ASN A 626 14.32 -27.39 5.81
N LEU A 627 15.04 -26.84 6.79
CA LEU A 627 15.10 -27.37 8.16
C LEU A 627 13.85 -27.00 9.00
N THR A 628 12.99 -26.11 8.50
CA THR A 628 11.73 -25.73 9.16
C THR A 628 10.62 -25.37 8.18
N GLU A 629 9.42 -25.91 8.42
CA GLU A 629 8.22 -25.60 7.63
C GLU A 629 7.50 -24.31 8.09
N GLN A 630 7.81 -23.76 9.27
CA GLN A 630 7.03 -22.65 9.86
C GLN A 630 7.18 -21.33 9.12
N ASN A 631 6.08 -20.68 8.77
CA ASN A 631 6.14 -19.33 8.21
C ASN A 631 6.61 -18.35 9.30
N THR A 632 7.48 -17.39 8.95
CA THR A 632 8.01 -16.44 9.96
C THR A 632 7.74 -15.01 9.54
N LEU A 633 7.20 -14.21 10.45
CA LEU A 633 7.00 -12.78 10.28
C LEU A 633 7.90 -12.05 11.26
N PHE A 634 8.87 -11.28 10.75
CA PHE A 634 9.72 -10.44 11.58
C PHE A 634 9.05 -9.07 11.77
N VAL A 635 9.06 -8.56 13.00
CA VAL A 635 8.56 -7.23 13.35
C VAL A 635 9.70 -6.47 14.00
N VAL A 636 10.13 -5.36 13.38
CA VAL A 636 11.26 -4.55 13.86
C VAL A 636 10.75 -3.17 14.26
N GLU A 637 10.70 -2.92 15.57
CA GLU A 637 10.38 -1.59 16.11
C GLU A 637 11.62 -0.68 15.99
N GLU A 638 11.39 0.63 15.82
CA GLU A 638 12.45 1.63 15.61
C GLU A 638 13.39 1.25 14.44
N ALA A 639 12.80 0.80 13.33
CA ALA A 639 13.54 0.22 12.21
C ALA A 639 14.62 1.13 11.58
N HIS A 640 14.58 2.43 11.82
CA HIS A 640 15.64 3.35 11.39
C HIS A 640 16.98 3.13 12.12
N ASN A 641 16.98 2.50 13.29
CA ASN A 641 18.19 2.11 14.00
C ASN A 641 18.79 0.83 13.39
N PHE A 642 17.95 -0.15 13.07
CA PHE A 642 18.37 -1.45 12.54
C PHE A 642 18.68 -1.44 11.04
N ALA A 643 17.99 -0.60 10.27
CA ALA A 643 18.18 -0.46 8.83
C ALA A 643 18.29 1.01 8.42
N PRO A 644 19.35 1.75 8.83
CA PRO A 644 19.50 3.17 8.53
C PRO A 644 19.76 3.44 7.04
N GLU A 645 19.22 4.54 6.53
CA GLU A 645 19.54 5.09 5.19
C GLU A 645 20.95 5.70 5.20
N GLY A 646 21.75 5.48 4.14
CA GLY A 646 22.98 6.23 3.88
C GLY A 646 24.21 5.91 4.74
N ALA A 647 24.14 4.97 5.70
CA ALA A 647 25.29 4.53 6.50
C ALA A 647 25.32 3.02 6.83
N GLY A 648 24.48 2.21 6.15
CA GLY A 648 24.36 0.77 6.40
C GLY A 648 25.50 -0.12 5.92
N LYS A 649 26.62 0.44 5.42
CA LYS A 649 27.84 -0.32 5.08
C LYS A 649 28.56 -0.72 6.38
N GLY A 650 28.02 -1.70 7.09
CA GLY A 650 28.57 -2.21 8.34
C GLY A 650 27.55 -2.48 9.45
N ASN A 651 26.27 -2.09 9.26
CA ASN A 651 25.21 -2.51 10.16
C ASN A 651 24.72 -3.91 9.72
N PRO A 652 24.99 -4.97 10.52
CA PRO A 652 24.67 -6.34 10.14
C PRO A 652 23.16 -6.59 10.04
N ALA A 653 22.35 -5.92 10.88
CA ALA A 653 20.89 -6.01 10.83
C ALA A 653 20.37 -5.43 9.51
N SER A 654 20.91 -4.30 9.08
CA SER A 654 20.48 -3.63 7.83
C SER A 654 20.66 -4.55 6.63
N LYS A 655 21.80 -5.25 6.53
CA LYS A 655 22.08 -6.18 5.43
C LYS A 655 21.06 -7.32 5.37
N ILE A 656 20.82 -8.00 6.49
CA ILE A 656 19.88 -9.12 6.49
C ILE A 656 18.44 -8.65 6.29
N LEU A 657 18.04 -7.50 6.83
CA LEU A 657 16.70 -6.94 6.63
C LEU A 657 16.46 -6.58 5.16
N GLN A 658 17.46 -6.02 4.46
CA GLN A 658 17.40 -5.81 3.02
C GLN A 658 17.26 -7.13 2.26
N LYS A 659 17.97 -8.17 2.69
CA LYS A 659 17.85 -9.52 2.10
C LYS A 659 16.49 -10.15 2.35
N ILE A 660 15.90 -9.97 3.53
CA ILE A 660 14.52 -10.40 3.80
C ILE A 660 13.54 -9.62 2.92
N ALA A 661 13.72 -8.30 2.77
CA ALA A 661 12.86 -7.48 1.93
C ALA A 661 12.92 -7.88 0.43
N SER A 662 14.09 -8.28 -0.06
CA SER A 662 14.27 -8.65 -1.47
C SER A 662 14.00 -10.12 -1.79
N GLU A 663 14.31 -11.04 -0.87
CA GLU A 663 14.27 -12.49 -1.11
C GLU A 663 13.35 -13.26 -0.14
N GLY A 664 13.00 -12.69 1.01
CA GLY A 664 12.30 -13.39 2.08
C GLY A 664 10.96 -14.01 1.66
N ARG A 665 10.23 -13.35 0.76
CA ARG A 665 8.96 -13.87 0.22
C ARG A 665 9.09 -15.25 -0.43
N LYS A 666 10.23 -15.57 -1.06
CA LYS A 666 10.50 -16.90 -1.66
C LYS A 666 10.54 -18.00 -0.61
N PHE A 667 10.87 -17.64 0.63
CA PHE A 667 11.10 -18.54 1.76
C PHE A 667 9.98 -18.46 2.80
N SER A 668 8.84 -17.82 2.48
CA SER A 668 7.73 -17.53 3.40
C SER A 668 8.19 -16.77 4.66
N LEU A 669 9.08 -15.80 4.45
CA LEU A 669 9.59 -14.87 5.45
C LEU A 669 9.01 -13.47 5.17
N GLY A 670 8.15 -13.00 6.07
CA GLY A 670 7.59 -11.66 6.03
C GLY A 670 8.37 -10.67 6.90
N LEU A 671 8.21 -9.38 6.63
CA LEU A 671 8.83 -8.31 7.43
C LEU A 671 7.82 -7.18 7.65
N ILE A 672 7.67 -6.76 8.91
CA ILE A 672 7.00 -5.54 9.31
C ILE A 672 8.05 -4.63 9.93
N ILE A 673 8.26 -3.45 9.36
CA ILE A 673 9.10 -2.42 9.97
C ILE A 673 8.23 -1.33 10.56
N ILE A 674 8.60 -0.85 11.74
CA ILE A 674 7.83 0.15 12.48
C ILE A 674 8.77 1.32 12.79
N THR A 675 8.43 2.52 12.34
CA THR A 675 9.31 3.69 12.50
C THR A 675 8.53 5.00 12.49
N GLN A 676 9.03 5.98 13.22
CA GLN A 676 8.61 7.39 13.22
C GLN A 676 9.47 8.25 12.30
N ARG A 677 10.50 7.65 11.72
CA ARG A 677 11.56 8.28 10.95
C ARG A 677 11.73 7.56 9.61
N PRO A 678 10.71 7.55 8.73
CA PRO A 678 10.75 6.77 7.49
C PRO A 678 11.86 7.22 6.54
N ALA A 679 12.16 8.53 6.49
CA ALA A 679 13.26 9.07 5.68
C ALA A 679 14.66 8.56 6.11
N TYR A 680 14.78 8.01 7.32
CA TYR A 680 16.03 7.45 7.85
C TYR A 680 16.10 5.93 7.74
N VAL A 681 15.12 5.27 7.13
CA VAL A 681 15.17 3.83 6.87
C VAL A 681 15.70 3.58 5.46
N SER A 682 16.51 2.53 5.31
CA SER A 682 17.04 2.06 4.03
C SER A 682 15.95 1.97 2.97
N LYS A 683 16.15 2.67 1.85
CA LYS A 683 15.25 2.59 0.70
C LYS A 683 15.11 1.18 0.14
N SER A 684 16.15 0.34 0.26
CA SER A 684 16.10 -1.05 -0.16
C SER A 684 15.19 -1.92 0.72
N VAL A 685 14.93 -1.52 1.98
CA VAL A 685 13.95 -2.19 2.85
C VAL A 685 12.53 -1.67 2.59
N LEU A 686 12.40 -0.41 2.19
CA LEU A 686 11.11 0.23 1.92
C LEU A 686 10.54 -0.04 0.50
N ALA A 687 11.42 -0.30 -0.48
CA ALA A 687 11.07 -0.64 -1.85
C ALA A 687 10.50 -2.05 -1.96
#